data_AF-A0A2P5I447-F1
#
_entry.id   AF-A0A2P5I447-F1
#
_cell.length_a   1.000
_cell.length_b   1.000
_cell.length_c   1.000
_cell.angle_alpha   90.00
_cell.angle_beta   90.00
_cell.angle_gamma   90.00
#
_symmetry.space_group_name_H-M   'P 1'
#
loop_
_entity.id
_entity.type
_entity.pdbx_description
1 polymer ?
#
loop_
_entity_poly.entity_id
_entity_poly.type
_entity_poly.pdbx_seq_one_letter_code
_entity_poly.pdbx_strand_id
1 'polypeptide(L)'
;MPFVAKHADRKRVVIVGSGWAGATISTALDERKYKITVVSPEETTPYTPLLASAACGLYDFSLVEAPIRHQKREIRYIKASVDHVDFDKKTCRCRSTFDDLPNDGQFTLSYDQLVLAPGCTNNTFGTPGVKEHAMFVRTVRDAKAIQAHIRDCFERASMPGLTGEDIRSILHFVIVGAGPTGVEISSELSDLFHHDFARLYPHVKKHIRISIHDVAPNVLGGFDQHLQEYAMNSFDKRDVEVLTESHIEKVDAGAIYTKELGKIPCHTVIWATGNGTTALVDGLECQKTKNGLPRLLTDDLLRLKGTDGDPIPDVYALGDAADIDGASLPTTAEVACQKAKWLGSALNKEFEEGKISHFQYRQAAVVAYLGHSDGVIAGKSDYTGAEAWIAWRSKNFLWTRQWRQRVLIISGLNITIQNNHVKPLFFYITGKNPDDNNNYVVLRRQGDCFNWYTKPPNTDTTRLMPYYFVDTADDISGFHNEVQVNETVAFALPGYATSGRVYVSQDRLRFGTNFGGPNEGFVEPSPSNNGLPEYNITWQFIEFTYGQDKFILNPSYVDFAAMSLDLALYSGPQMDVTKVQGLEANALDTICAELENQSKRDNQSWSEFCLKDDRGENLRAISPNLWLSLHPDDKMSEYYTEYVDRVWSRYQGEDLRINTQDDGSGKKVDKGNEFVCRVGSDDLIWCDGISFRMPTTAEIMGCVQTKDGPFAVTGWNTSLIVPRLCAAFTRSTLLLPDGNLQPNSNITADLYYNDIATNHYSRIIHEKLLDHNGYAFAYDDTNPASSDLKTENAGGVIQDPDPRLLLITIR
;
A
#
# COMPACT_ATOMS: atom_id res chain seq x y z
N MET A 1 24.69 -27.04 8.65
CA MET A 1 25.78 -26.80 9.63
C MET A 1 25.30 -27.19 11.02
N PRO A 2 26.10 -27.89 11.83
CA PRO A 2 25.62 -28.47 13.09
C PRO A 2 25.46 -27.40 14.17
N PHE A 3 24.37 -27.52 14.94
CA PHE A 3 24.14 -26.83 16.20
C PHE A 3 25.26 -27.18 17.19
N VAL A 4 26.17 -26.24 17.47
CA VAL A 4 27.19 -26.39 18.52
C VAL A 4 26.68 -25.81 19.83
N ALA A 5 26.66 -26.66 20.86
CA ALA A 5 26.61 -26.45 22.32
C ALA A 5 26.06 -25.12 22.90
N LYS A 6 24.94 -25.25 23.63
CA LYS A 6 24.34 -24.29 24.57
C LYS A 6 25.38 -23.65 25.53
N HIS A 7 25.52 -22.33 25.46
CA HIS A 7 26.20 -21.50 26.47
C HIS A 7 25.43 -21.50 27.80
N ALA A 8 25.94 -22.21 28.81
CA ALA A 8 25.29 -22.36 30.12
C ALA A 8 25.35 -21.08 31.00
N ASP A 9 26.38 -20.23 30.87
CA ASP A 9 26.69 -19.12 31.80
C ASP A 9 26.20 -17.72 31.39
N ARG A 10 25.20 -17.60 30.52
CA ARG A 10 24.64 -16.29 30.14
C ARG A 10 23.79 -15.67 31.25
N LYS A 11 24.03 -14.41 31.60
CA LYS A 11 23.24 -13.63 32.56
C LYS A 11 21.81 -13.42 32.05
N ARG A 12 20.81 -13.58 32.92
CA ARG A 12 19.39 -13.37 32.62
C ARG A 12 19.04 -11.90 32.72
N VAL A 13 18.58 -11.32 31.62
CA VAL A 13 18.08 -9.94 31.59
C VAL A 13 16.58 -9.96 31.37
N VAL A 14 15.83 -9.40 32.31
CA VAL A 14 14.38 -9.18 32.17
C VAL A 14 14.16 -7.71 31.80
N ILE A 15 13.44 -7.49 30.70
CA ILE A 15 13.04 -6.17 30.22
C ILE A 15 11.53 -6.07 30.36
N VAL A 16 11.07 -5.08 31.11
CA VAL A 16 9.64 -4.81 31.33
C VAL A 16 9.19 -3.73 30.35
N GLY A 17 8.29 -4.08 29.43
CA GLY A 17 7.76 -3.19 28.39
C GLY A 17 8.39 -3.41 27.02
N SER A 18 7.55 -3.29 25.98
CA SER A 18 7.91 -3.47 24.56
C SER A 18 7.86 -2.19 23.73
N GLY A 19 7.75 -1.02 24.38
CA GLY A 19 7.75 0.29 23.72
C GLY A 19 9.12 0.72 23.20
N TRP A 20 9.27 2.01 22.90
CA TRP A 20 10.51 2.57 22.34
C TRP A 20 11.77 2.14 23.09
N ALA A 21 11.86 2.37 24.41
CA ALA A 21 13.04 1.97 25.19
C ALA A 21 13.24 0.44 25.21
N GLY A 22 12.21 -0.32 25.60
CA GLY A 22 12.25 -1.78 25.77
C GLY A 22 12.67 -2.56 24.52
N ALA A 23 12.11 -2.20 23.36
CA ALA A 23 12.47 -2.84 22.10
C ALA A 23 13.87 -2.46 21.58
N THR A 24 14.38 -1.27 21.91
CA THR A 24 15.76 -0.93 21.54
C THR A 24 16.78 -1.55 22.46
N ILE A 25 16.51 -1.65 23.76
CA ILE A 25 17.46 -2.31 24.66
C ILE A 25 17.50 -3.83 24.39
N SER A 26 16.35 -4.46 24.11
CA SER A 26 16.31 -5.89 23.75
C SER A 26 17.15 -6.20 22.51
N THR A 27 17.22 -5.25 21.57
CA THR A 27 18.04 -5.37 20.36
C THR A 27 19.45 -4.77 20.49
N ALA A 28 19.75 -4.03 21.55
CA ALA A 28 21.10 -3.50 21.77
C ALA A 28 22.00 -4.47 22.55
N LEU A 29 21.43 -5.36 23.36
CA LEU A 29 22.17 -6.35 24.16
C LEU A 29 22.78 -7.47 23.30
N ASP A 30 23.96 -7.96 23.68
CA ASP A 30 24.65 -9.09 23.05
C ASP A 30 24.09 -10.43 23.56
N GLU A 31 23.41 -11.17 22.68
CA GLU A 31 22.78 -12.46 23.00
C GLU A 31 23.78 -13.57 23.35
N ARG A 32 25.08 -13.38 23.05
CA ARG A 32 26.14 -14.29 23.48
C ARG A 32 26.44 -14.13 24.98
N LYS A 33 26.15 -12.96 25.56
CA LYS A 33 26.35 -12.65 26.98
C LYS A 33 25.08 -12.79 27.80
N TYR A 34 23.92 -12.49 27.19
CA TYR A 34 22.66 -12.34 27.89
C TYR A 34 21.57 -13.29 27.37
N LYS A 35 20.80 -13.87 28.31
CA LYS A 35 19.50 -14.50 28.04
C LYS A 35 18.43 -13.42 28.20
N ILE A 36 17.94 -12.89 27.08
CA ILE A 36 17.06 -11.72 27.05
C ILE A 36 15.60 -12.17 27.10
N THR A 37 14.86 -11.69 28.09
CA THR A 37 13.41 -11.88 28.21
C THR A 37 12.68 -10.54 28.22
N VAL A 38 11.76 -10.33 27.29
CA VAL A 38 10.87 -9.16 27.24
C VAL A 38 9.50 -9.56 27.74
N VAL A 39 8.98 -8.84 28.74
CA VAL A 39 7.65 -9.02 29.32
C VAL A 39 6.83 -7.78 29.02
N SER A 40 5.76 -7.94 28.24
CA SER A 40 4.87 -6.84 27.88
C SER A 40 3.48 -7.36 27.54
N PRO A 41 2.39 -6.62 27.80
CA PRO A 41 1.07 -7.00 27.34
C PRO A 41 0.91 -6.90 25.82
N GLU A 42 1.75 -6.12 25.14
CA GLU A 42 1.66 -5.87 23.69
C GLU A 42 2.77 -6.61 22.91
N GLU A 43 2.37 -7.37 21.88
CA GLU A 43 3.21 -8.21 21.03
C GLU A 43 4.05 -7.45 20.01
N THR A 44 3.71 -6.19 19.76
CA THR A 44 4.38 -5.30 18.82
C THR A 44 4.85 -4.03 19.53
N THR A 45 5.90 -3.42 18.99
CA THR A 45 6.25 -2.04 19.30
C THR A 45 5.52 -1.12 18.34
N PRO A 46 4.70 -0.18 18.83
CA PRO A 46 4.10 0.83 17.97
C PRO A 46 5.16 1.83 17.49
N TYR A 47 5.09 2.19 16.21
CA TYR A 47 5.74 3.36 15.67
C TYR A 47 4.84 4.58 15.93
N THR A 48 4.92 5.09 17.16
CA THR A 48 3.97 6.08 17.68
C THR A 48 3.79 7.34 16.83
N PRO A 49 4.81 7.88 16.10
CA PRO A 49 4.62 9.07 15.25
C PRO A 49 3.66 8.89 14.06
N LEU A 50 3.35 7.67 13.63
CA LEU A 50 2.43 7.43 12.50
C LEU A 50 1.04 6.93 12.95
N LEU A 51 0.78 6.86 14.25
CA LEU A 51 -0.50 6.35 14.75
C LEU A 51 -1.69 7.23 14.35
N ALA A 52 -1.50 8.55 14.32
CA ALA A 52 -2.53 9.49 13.87
C ALA A 52 -2.93 9.24 12.41
N SER A 53 -1.93 9.14 11.53
CA SER A 53 -2.13 8.84 10.11
C SER A 53 -2.74 7.45 9.87
N ALA A 54 -2.31 6.43 10.62
CA ALA A 54 -2.89 5.09 10.54
C ALA A 54 -4.35 5.05 11.03
N ALA A 55 -4.68 5.80 12.09
CA ALA A 55 -6.05 5.95 12.57
C ALA A 55 -6.97 6.58 11.51
N CYS A 56 -6.43 7.39 10.61
CA CYS A 56 -7.14 8.00 9.49
C CYS A 56 -7.06 7.18 8.18
N GLY A 57 -6.38 6.03 8.19
CA GLY A 57 -6.33 5.11 7.03
C GLY A 57 -5.26 5.41 5.98
N LEU A 58 -4.32 6.31 6.24
CA LEU A 58 -3.23 6.66 5.31
C LEU A 58 -2.09 5.63 5.27
N TYR A 59 -1.91 4.89 6.36
CA TYR A 59 -0.93 3.81 6.44
C TYR A 59 -1.60 2.53 6.94
N ASP A 60 -1.22 1.40 6.34
CA ASP A 60 -1.57 0.09 6.87
C ASP A 60 -0.96 -0.12 8.26
N PHE A 61 -1.69 -0.83 9.12
CA PHE A 61 -1.27 -1.04 10.51
C PHE A 61 0.06 -1.80 10.62
N SER A 62 0.40 -2.65 9.64
CA SER A 62 1.69 -3.36 9.60
C SER A 62 2.90 -2.44 9.40
N LEU A 63 2.69 -1.22 8.87
CA LEU A 63 3.75 -0.23 8.68
C LEU A 63 4.02 0.57 9.96
N VAL A 64 3.06 0.62 10.88
CA VAL A 64 3.15 1.40 12.13
C VAL A 64 3.40 0.53 13.35
N GLU A 65 3.80 -0.73 13.16
CA GLU A 65 4.16 -1.64 14.24
C GLU A 65 5.28 -2.62 13.86
N ALA A 66 5.99 -3.13 14.86
CA ALA A 66 7.07 -4.10 14.66
C ALA A 66 6.96 -5.24 15.68
N PRO A 67 7.02 -6.52 15.26
CA PRO A 67 6.95 -7.64 16.20
C PRO A 67 8.16 -7.66 17.14
N ILE A 68 7.92 -8.00 18.42
CA ILE A 68 8.98 -8.22 19.41
C ILE A 68 9.67 -9.58 19.21
N ARG A 69 8.95 -10.55 18.63
CA ARG A 69 9.52 -11.84 18.28
C ARG A 69 10.44 -11.66 17.06
N HIS A 70 11.67 -12.14 17.19
CA HIS A 70 12.67 -12.06 16.13
C HIS A 70 13.05 -13.47 15.66
N GLN A 71 13.14 -13.68 14.34
CA GLN A 71 13.60 -14.95 13.77
C GLN A 71 15.11 -15.16 13.90
N LYS A 72 15.90 -14.07 13.83
CA LYS A 72 17.36 -14.12 13.76
C LYS A 72 18.05 -13.84 15.11
N ARG A 73 17.28 -13.66 16.18
CA ARG A 73 17.80 -13.31 17.52
C ARG A 73 17.14 -14.11 18.61
N GLU A 74 17.90 -14.47 19.63
CA GLU A 74 17.42 -15.24 20.78
C GLU A 74 16.78 -14.33 21.84
N ILE A 75 15.61 -13.77 21.53
CA ILE A 75 14.82 -12.94 22.45
C ILE A 75 13.56 -13.70 22.86
N ARG A 76 13.41 -13.98 24.16
CA ARG A 76 12.20 -14.60 24.71
C ARG A 76 11.16 -13.52 24.96
N TYR A 77 10.03 -13.56 24.26
CA TYR A 77 8.88 -12.70 24.52
C TYR A 77 7.80 -13.43 25.34
N ILE A 78 7.29 -12.77 26.38
CA ILE A 78 6.19 -13.22 27.22
C ILE A 78 5.09 -12.15 27.23
N LYS A 79 3.90 -12.52 26.74
CA LYS A 79 2.73 -11.65 26.71
C LYS A 79 2.07 -11.58 28.09
N ALA A 80 2.54 -10.66 28.92
CA ALA A 80 2.16 -10.51 30.32
C ALA A 80 2.50 -9.10 30.83
N SER A 81 1.86 -8.69 31.90
CA SER A 81 2.21 -7.51 32.69
C SER A 81 3.08 -7.90 33.89
N VAL A 82 3.94 -6.98 34.34
CA VAL A 82 4.67 -7.11 35.62
C VAL A 82 3.96 -6.23 36.63
N ASP A 83 3.53 -6.82 37.75
CA ASP A 83 2.76 -6.12 38.77
C ASP A 83 3.58 -5.76 40.02
N HIS A 84 4.67 -6.50 40.27
CA HIS A 84 5.57 -6.24 41.40
C HIS A 84 6.99 -6.70 41.10
N VAL A 85 7.98 -6.02 41.70
CA VAL A 85 9.40 -6.37 41.65
C VAL A 85 9.94 -6.44 43.07
N ASP A 86 10.54 -7.58 43.41
CA ASP A 86 11.27 -7.79 44.65
C ASP A 86 12.77 -7.67 44.35
N PHE A 87 13.35 -6.53 44.75
CA PHE A 87 14.76 -6.21 44.46
C PHE A 87 15.74 -7.09 45.24
N ASP A 88 15.39 -7.49 46.46
CA ASP A 88 16.23 -8.33 47.33
C ASP A 88 16.32 -9.76 46.79
N LYS A 89 15.18 -10.33 46.40
CA LYS A 89 15.12 -11.67 45.81
C LYS A 89 15.45 -11.70 44.32
N LYS A 90 15.59 -10.52 43.68
CA LYS A 90 15.77 -10.34 42.24
C LYS A 90 14.72 -11.08 41.41
N THR A 91 13.44 -10.81 41.71
CA THR A 91 12.31 -11.42 41.00
C THR A 91 11.25 -10.42 40.56
N CYS A 92 10.61 -10.70 39.43
CA CYS A 92 9.42 -10.01 38.93
C CYS A 92 8.21 -10.93 39.06
N ARG A 93 7.15 -10.46 39.71
CA ARG A 93 5.84 -11.12 39.64
C ARG A 93 5.11 -10.63 38.39
N CYS A 94 4.59 -11.59 37.63
CA CYS A 94 3.99 -11.36 36.33
C CYS A 94 2.57 -11.93 36.31
N ARG A 95 1.72 -11.29 35.51
CA ARG A 95 0.36 -11.78 35.21
C ARG A 95 0.12 -11.80 33.72
N SER A 96 -0.30 -12.95 33.22
CA SER A 96 -0.74 -13.14 31.83
C SER A 96 -1.83 -12.15 31.42
N THR A 97 -1.88 -11.81 30.14
CA THR A 97 -3.02 -11.09 29.54
C THR A 97 -4.15 -12.02 29.10
N PHE A 98 -3.96 -13.34 29.25
CA PHE A 98 -4.95 -14.36 28.95
C PHE A 98 -5.64 -14.79 30.25
N ASP A 99 -6.97 -14.75 30.26
CA ASP A 99 -7.79 -15.01 31.45
C ASP A 99 -8.04 -16.51 31.70
N ASP A 100 -7.70 -17.37 30.74
CA ASP A 100 -7.99 -18.81 30.73
C ASP A 100 -6.81 -19.70 31.17
N LEU A 101 -5.80 -19.11 31.83
CA LEU A 101 -4.62 -19.84 32.31
C LEU A 101 -4.73 -20.27 33.78
N PRO A 102 -4.08 -21.39 34.17
CA PRO A 102 -4.00 -21.82 35.57
C PRO A 102 -3.41 -20.72 36.48
N ASN A 103 -3.81 -20.73 37.76
CA ASN A 103 -3.39 -19.76 38.78
C ASN A 103 -3.62 -18.30 38.37
N ASP A 104 -4.73 -18.01 37.70
CA ASP A 104 -5.09 -16.69 37.15
C ASP A 104 -3.97 -16.09 36.28
N GLY A 105 -3.21 -16.97 35.60
CA GLY A 105 -2.08 -16.59 34.77
C GLY A 105 -0.90 -15.95 35.52
N GLN A 106 -0.80 -16.12 36.85
CA GLN A 106 0.29 -15.56 37.66
C GLN A 106 1.54 -16.46 37.65
N PHE A 107 2.71 -15.84 37.55
CA PHE A 107 4.02 -16.52 37.62
C PHE A 107 5.14 -15.56 38.02
N THR A 108 6.30 -16.12 38.39
CA THR A 108 7.47 -15.34 38.82
C THR A 108 8.64 -15.56 37.88
N LEU A 109 9.35 -14.49 37.54
CA LEU A 109 10.60 -14.52 36.78
C LEU A 109 11.76 -14.03 37.64
N SER A 110 12.82 -14.83 37.75
CA SER A 110 14.08 -14.37 38.33
C SER A 110 14.95 -13.67 37.29
N TYR A 111 15.68 -12.64 37.71
CA TYR A 111 16.59 -11.90 36.85
C TYR A 111 17.98 -11.80 37.48
N ASP A 112 19.01 -11.66 36.64
CA ASP A 112 20.33 -11.22 37.09
C ASP A 112 20.47 -9.71 36.89
N GLN A 113 19.85 -9.18 35.83
CA GLN A 113 19.66 -7.75 35.59
C GLN A 113 18.22 -7.43 35.15
N LEU A 114 17.71 -6.28 35.58
CA LEU A 114 16.35 -5.81 35.28
C LEU A 114 16.39 -4.46 34.58
N VAL A 115 15.60 -4.32 33.51
CA VAL A 115 15.38 -3.05 32.81
C VAL A 115 13.89 -2.71 32.86
N LEU A 116 13.54 -1.68 33.61
CA LEU A 116 12.19 -1.15 33.73
C LEU A 116 11.93 -0.11 32.62
N ALA A 117 11.14 -0.48 31.62
CA ALA A 117 10.74 0.39 30.52
C ALA A 117 9.22 0.31 30.21
N PRO A 118 8.32 0.36 31.22
CA PRO A 118 6.88 0.16 31.01
C PRO A 118 6.20 1.32 30.27
N GLY A 119 6.89 2.43 30.03
CA GLY A 119 6.34 3.64 29.43
C GLY A 119 5.38 4.37 30.38
N CYS A 120 4.41 5.09 29.82
CA CYS A 120 3.34 5.75 30.55
C CYS A 120 1.96 5.39 30.00
N THR A 121 0.92 5.72 30.75
CA THR A 121 -0.50 5.56 30.41
C THR A 121 -1.10 6.90 30.00
N ASN A 122 -2.39 6.92 29.65
CA ASN A 122 -3.11 8.17 29.40
C ASN A 122 -3.53 8.81 30.73
N ASN A 123 -3.29 10.12 30.86
CA ASN A 123 -3.76 10.87 32.01
C ASN A 123 -5.09 11.55 31.68
N THR A 124 -6.10 11.22 32.47
CA THR A 124 -7.45 11.81 32.39
C THR A 124 -7.61 13.02 33.30
N PHE A 125 -6.60 13.33 34.12
CA PHE A 125 -6.60 14.40 35.13
C PHE A 125 -7.74 14.29 36.16
N GLY A 126 -8.37 13.12 36.27
CA GLY A 126 -9.56 12.92 37.09
C GLY A 126 -10.83 13.52 36.50
N THR A 127 -10.80 14.00 35.26
CA THR A 127 -11.97 14.53 34.55
C THR A 127 -13.02 13.42 34.38
N PRO A 128 -14.23 13.58 34.95
CA PRO A 128 -15.27 12.55 34.90
C PRO A 128 -15.66 12.18 33.46
N GLY A 129 -15.85 10.88 33.22
CA GLY A 129 -16.38 10.35 31.97
C GLY A 129 -15.36 10.18 30.83
N VAL A 130 -14.12 10.66 30.98
CA VAL A 130 -13.09 10.52 29.95
C VAL A 130 -12.76 9.05 29.67
N LYS A 131 -12.66 8.20 30.70
CA LYS A 131 -12.33 6.77 30.51
C LYS A 131 -13.45 6.00 29.83
N GLU A 132 -14.68 6.44 30.05
CA GLU A 132 -15.91 5.79 29.60
C GLU A 132 -16.32 6.22 28.18
N HIS A 133 -16.02 7.46 27.80
CA HIS A 133 -16.59 8.10 26.61
C HIS A 133 -15.57 8.68 25.64
N ALA A 134 -14.28 8.80 26.01
CA ALA A 134 -13.25 9.26 25.10
C ALA A 134 -12.42 8.10 24.51
N MET A 135 -11.96 8.29 23.29
CA MET A 135 -10.99 7.43 22.62
C MET A 135 -9.59 7.97 22.86
N PHE A 136 -8.60 7.10 22.95
CA PHE A 136 -7.19 7.49 23.06
C PHE A 136 -6.46 7.18 21.75
N VAL A 137 -5.23 7.67 21.57
CA VAL A 137 -4.39 7.38 20.40
C VAL A 137 -2.95 7.12 20.82
N ARG A 138 -2.70 5.94 21.41
CA ARG A 138 -1.39 5.59 21.98
C ARG A 138 -0.85 4.26 21.49
N THR A 139 -1.73 3.34 21.13
CA THR A 139 -1.41 2.01 20.63
C THR A 139 -2.01 1.80 19.23
N VAL A 140 -1.57 0.73 18.55
CA VAL A 140 -2.14 0.32 17.27
C VAL A 140 -3.60 -0.13 17.43
N ARG A 141 -3.94 -0.73 18.57
CA ARG A 141 -5.33 -1.09 18.93
C ARG A 141 -6.21 0.16 18.98
N ASP A 142 -5.71 1.23 19.59
CA ASP A 142 -6.41 2.51 19.66
C ASP A 142 -6.65 3.09 18.26
N ALA A 143 -5.61 3.11 17.42
CA ALA A 143 -5.72 3.61 16.05
C ALA A 143 -6.73 2.82 15.20
N LYS A 144 -6.74 1.48 15.33
CA LYS A 144 -7.76 0.61 14.71
C LYS A 144 -9.18 0.94 15.18
N ALA A 145 -9.35 1.17 16.49
CA ALA A 145 -10.64 1.52 17.06
C ALA A 145 -11.14 2.88 16.54
N ILE A 146 -10.27 3.89 16.49
CA ILE A 146 -10.60 5.21 15.93
C ILE A 146 -11.02 5.08 14.46
N GLN A 147 -10.25 4.34 13.65
CA GLN A 147 -10.54 4.17 12.22
C GLN A 147 -11.92 3.52 11.99
N ALA A 148 -12.26 2.50 12.78
CA ALA A 148 -13.58 1.87 12.72
C ALA A 148 -14.70 2.83 13.16
N HIS A 149 -14.49 3.56 14.27
CA HIS A 149 -15.46 4.51 14.81
C HIS A 149 -15.75 5.67 13.83
N ILE A 150 -14.74 6.16 13.12
CA ILE A 150 -14.91 7.18 12.08
C ILE A 150 -15.89 6.69 11.01
N ARG A 151 -15.68 5.48 10.46
CA ARG A 151 -16.57 4.90 9.44
C ARG A 151 -18.00 4.75 9.99
N ASP A 152 -18.13 4.22 11.20
CA ASP A 152 -19.43 4.07 11.86
C ASP A 152 -20.16 5.40 12.04
N CYS A 153 -19.45 6.50 12.34
CA CYS A 153 -20.06 7.82 12.47
C CYS A 153 -20.66 8.31 11.14
N PHE A 154 -19.98 8.11 10.02
CA PHE A 154 -20.50 8.51 8.71
C PHE A 154 -21.68 7.66 8.23
N GLU A 155 -21.64 6.35 8.50
CA GLU A 155 -22.79 5.47 8.25
C GLU A 155 -23.99 5.85 9.13
N ARG A 156 -23.77 6.11 10.43
CA ARG A 156 -24.82 6.58 11.34
C ARG A 156 -25.42 7.89 10.89
N ALA A 157 -24.58 8.86 10.51
CA ALA A 157 -25.02 10.16 10.00
C ALA A 157 -25.87 10.06 8.72
N SER A 158 -25.76 8.95 8.00
CA SER A 158 -26.51 8.68 6.76
C SER A 158 -27.84 7.95 6.99
N MET A 159 -28.19 7.62 8.24
CA MET A 159 -29.44 6.93 8.55
C MET A 159 -30.67 7.82 8.32
N PRO A 160 -31.77 7.26 7.78
CA PRO A 160 -32.99 8.04 7.55
C PRO A 160 -33.65 8.46 8.87
N GLY A 161 -34.24 9.66 8.89
CA GLY A 161 -35.00 10.18 10.03
C GLY A 161 -34.21 11.03 11.04
N LEU A 162 -32.91 11.26 10.79
CA LEU A 162 -32.09 12.15 11.62
C LEU A 162 -32.33 13.63 11.30
N THR A 163 -32.33 14.47 12.34
CA THR A 163 -32.35 15.92 12.17
C THR A 163 -30.95 16.45 11.81
N GLY A 164 -30.89 17.65 11.26
CA GLY A 164 -29.59 18.30 10.99
C GLY A 164 -28.76 18.55 12.26
N GLU A 165 -29.37 18.62 13.44
CA GLU A 165 -28.65 18.70 14.72
C GLU A 165 -28.06 17.35 15.13
N ASP A 166 -28.81 16.25 14.94
CA ASP A 166 -28.31 14.90 15.20
C ASP A 166 -27.08 14.60 14.34
N ILE A 167 -27.17 14.91 13.03
CA ILE A 167 -26.07 14.70 12.07
C ILE A 167 -24.84 15.53 12.46
N ARG A 168 -25.02 16.81 12.83
CA ARG A 168 -23.91 17.66 13.31
C ARG A 168 -23.27 17.08 14.57
N SER A 169 -24.06 16.58 15.51
CA SER A 169 -23.51 15.98 16.74
C SER A 169 -22.73 14.69 16.43
N ILE A 170 -23.22 13.87 15.50
CA ILE A 170 -22.55 12.62 15.08
C ILE A 170 -21.22 12.91 14.37
N LEU A 171 -21.20 13.92 13.50
CA LEU A 171 -20.02 14.31 12.71
C LEU A 171 -19.17 15.41 13.35
N HIS A 172 -19.33 15.64 14.65
CA HIS A 172 -18.45 16.51 15.41
C HIS A 172 -17.38 15.70 16.13
N PHE A 173 -16.15 15.85 15.66
CA PHE A 173 -14.96 15.20 16.20
C PHE A 173 -14.19 16.20 17.06
N VAL A 174 -14.21 15.97 18.37
CA VAL A 174 -13.53 16.81 19.36
C VAL A 174 -12.20 16.16 19.73
N ILE A 175 -11.10 16.89 19.55
CA ILE A 175 -9.76 16.48 19.95
C ILE A 175 -9.37 17.28 21.19
N VAL A 176 -9.02 16.60 22.29
CA VAL A 176 -8.57 17.23 23.53
C VAL A 176 -7.05 17.12 23.62
N GLY A 177 -6.38 18.27 23.58
CA GLY A 177 -4.93 18.43 23.52
C GLY A 177 -4.47 18.95 22.15
N ALA A 178 -3.78 20.09 22.16
CA ALA A 178 -3.13 20.72 21.01
C ALA A 178 -1.60 20.53 21.02
N GLY A 179 -1.12 19.45 21.66
CA GLY A 179 0.24 18.95 21.46
C GLY A 179 0.40 18.33 20.07
N PRO A 180 1.62 17.86 19.70
CA PRO A 180 1.89 17.29 18.38
C PRO A 180 0.88 16.23 17.94
N THR A 181 0.57 15.27 18.81
CA THR A 181 -0.38 14.19 18.49
C THR A 181 -1.80 14.69 18.18
N GLY A 182 -2.30 15.65 18.96
CA GLY A 182 -3.65 16.18 18.76
C GLY A 182 -3.75 17.08 17.52
N VAL A 183 -2.69 17.85 17.25
CA VAL A 183 -2.53 18.61 16.00
C VAL A 183 -2.49 17.67 14.80
N GLU A 184 -1.63 16.64 14.84
CA GLU A 184 -1.47 15.69 13.73
C GLU A 184 -2.78 14.95 13.42
N ILE A 185 -3.47 14.39 14.43
CA ILE A 185 -4.73 13.68 14.15
C ILE A 185 -5.83 14.61 13.64
N SER A 186 -5.89 15.86 14.13
CA SER A 186 -6.89 16.81 13.64
C SER A 186 -6.65 17.19 12.18
N SER A 187 -5.39 17.37 11.80
CA SER A 187 -5.00 17.60 10.41
C SER A 187 -5.33 16.41 9.51
N GLU A 188 -5.01 15.19 9.94
CA GLU A 188 -5.30 13.98 9.15
C GLU A 188 -6.81 13.74 8.99
N LEU A 189 -7.60 13.99 10.05
CA LEU A 189 -9.06 13.93 9.97
C LEU A 189 -9.61 14.99 9.02
N SER A 190 -9.10 16.22 9.08
CA SER A 190 -9.52 17.30 8.18
C SER A 190 -9.29 16.93 6.72
N ASP A 191 -8.10 16.41 6.40
CA ASP A 191 -7.72 16.01 5.05
C ASP A 191 -8.62 14.86 4.56
N LEU A 192 -8.80 13.82 5.38
CA LEU A 192 -9.67 12.68 5.08
C LEU A 192 -11.13 13.09 4.85
N PHE A 193 -11.67 13.95 5.72
CA PHE A 193 -13.08 14.30 5.73
C PHE A 193 -13.45 15.22 4.57
N HIS A 194 -12.62 16.21 4.28
CA HIS A 194 -12.93 17.22 3.26
C HIS A 194 -12.55 16.78 1.84
N HIS A 195 -11.72 15.73 1.68
CA HIS A 195 -11.38 15.16 0.37
C HIS A 195 -12.11 13.85 0.08
N ASP A 196 -11.79 12.78 0.80
CA ASP A 196 -12.27 11.43 0.45
C ASP A 196 -13.70 11.20 0.90
N PHE A 197 -13.98 11.44 2.18
CA PHE A 197 -15.31 11.20 2.73
C PHE A 197 -16.34 12.21 2.23
N ALA A 198 -15.92 13.43 1.90
CA ALA A 198 -16.77 14.41 1.22
C ALA A 198 -17.30 13.92 -0.14
N ARG A 199 -16.56 13.06 -0.85
CA ARG A 199 -16.98 12.44 -2.12
C ARG A 199 -17.90 11.25 -1.88
N LEU A 200 -17.63 10.46 -0.84
CA LEU A 200 -18.42 9.26 -0.50
C LEU A 200 -19.76 9.61 0.17
N TYR A 201 -19.80 10.68 0.97
CA TYR A 201 -20.96 11.09 1.77
C TYR A 201 -21.34 12.57 1.51
N PRO A 202 -21.63 12.96 0.25
CA PRO A 202 -21.82 14.37 -0.11
C PRO A 202 -23.02 15.02 0.59
N HIS A 203 -24.04 14.25 0.96
CA HIS A 203 -25.27 14.73 1.63
C HIS A 203 -25.04 15.20 3.06
N VAL A 204 -24.03 14.69 3.76
CA VAL A 204 -23.70 15.09 5.15
C VAL A 204 -22.49 16.02 5.26
N LYS A 205 -21.76 16.27 4.16
CA LYS A 205 -20.53 17.07 4.12
C LYS A 205 -20.60 18.37 4.92
N LYS A 206 -21.69 19.14 4.77
CA LYS A 206 -21.87 20.45 5.44
C LYS A 206 -22.02 20.39 6.97
N HIS A 207 -22.13 19.18 7.53
CA HIS A 207 -22.32 18.95 8.96
C HIS A 207 -21.05 18.47 9.67
N ILE A 208 -19.98 18.22 8.92
CA ILE A 208 -18.68 17.80 9.46
C ILE A 208 -18.08 18.96 10.26
N ARG A 209 -17.58 18.65 11.47
CA ARG A 209 -16.90 19.63 12.32
C ARG A 209 -15.75 18.97 13.05
N ILE A 210 -14.62 19.65 13.10
CA ILE A 210 -13.45 19.24 13.87
C ILE A 210 -13.10 20.39 14.82
N SER A 211 -12.94 20.09 16.11
CA SER A 211 -12.49 21.08 17.09
C SER A 211 -11.36 20.54 17.95
N ILE A 212 -10.36 21.39 18.22
CA ILE A 212 -9.25 21.12 19.12
C ILE A 212 -9.47 21.94 20.38
N HIS A 213 -9.46 21.29 21.55
CA HIS A 213 -9.54 21.95 22.85
C HIS A 213 -8.24 21.77 23.62
N ASP A 214 -7.61 22.86 24.04
CA ASP A 214 -6.45 22.81 24.94
C ASP A 214 -6.59 23.86 26.05
N VAL A 215 -6.09 23.53 27.25
CA VAL A 215 -6.07 24.44 28.39
C VAL A 215 -4.97 25.50 28.26
N ALA A 216 -3.92 25.20 27.49
CA ALA A 216 -2.83 26.11 27.21
C ALA A 216 -3.32 27.25 26.29
N PRO A 217 -2.68 28.44 26.38
CA PRO A 217 -3.05 29.57 25.53
C PRO A 217 -2.66 29.39 24.05
N ASN A 218 -1.71 28.50 23.75
CA ASN A 218 -1.20 28.26 22.40
C ASN A 218 -1.09 26.76 22.09
N VAL A 219 -1.22 26.42 20.81
CA VAL A 219 -0.93 25.08 20.28
C VAL A 219 0.57 24.80 20.26
N LEU A 220 0.96 23.52 20.26
CA LEU A 220 2.36 23.09 20.14
C LEU A 220 3.28 23.79 21.14
N GLY A 221 2.89 23.85 22.42
CA GLY A 221 3.59 24.63 23.46
C GLY A 221 5.09 24.36 23.66
N GLY A 222 5.64 23.28 23.06
CA GLY A 222 7.08 23.00 23.01
C GLY A 222 7.85 23.64 21.85
N PHE A 223 7.18 24.42 20.99
CA PHE A 223 7.74 25.11 19.83
C PHE A 223 7.80 26.63 20.08
N ASP A 224 8.68 27.34 19.36
CA ASP A 224 8.79 28.79 19.45
C ASP A 224 7.55 29.51 18.90
N GLN A 225 7.28 30.72 19.42
CA GLN A 225 6.03 31.46 19.18
C GLN A 225 5.66 31.60 17.70
N HIS A 226 6.63 31.89 16.83
CA HIS A 226 6.37 32.01 15.39
C HIS A 226 5.85 30.71 14.75
N LEU A 227 6.33 29.54 15.21
CA LEU A 227 5.87 28.24 14.72
C LEU A 227 4.46 27.91 15.25
N GLN A 228 4.14 28.35 16.46
CA GLN A 228 2.78 28.24 17.01
C GLN A 228 1.80 29.11 16.21
N GLU A 229 2.16 30.35 15.91
CA GLU A 229 1.38 31.27 15.07
C GLU A 229 1.20 30.71 13.65
N TYR A 230 2.22 30.09 13.08
CA TYR A 230 2.13 29.42 11.79
C TYR A 230 1.13 28.26 11.81
N ALA A 231 1.20 27.40 12.84
CA ALA A 231 0.27 26.27 13.00
C ALA A 231 -1.18 26.75 13.15
N MET A 232 -1.44 27.79 13.96
CA MET A 232 -2.76 28.40 14.10
C MET A 232 -3.31 28.91 12.76
N ASN A 233 -2.50 29.67 12.01
CA ASN A 233 -2.88 30.17 10.68
C ASN A 233 -3.13 29.04 9.65
N SER A 234 -2.49 27.88 9.83
CA SER A 234 -2.73 26.70 8.97
C SER A 234 -4.10 26.08 9.28
N PHE A 235 -4.49 25.98 10.56
CA PHE A 235 -5.80 25.44 10.95
C PHE A 235 -6.99 26.32 10.58
N ASP A 236 -6.85 27.64 10.66
CA ASP A 236 -7.88 28.59 10.23
C ASP A 236 -8.29 28.39 8.75
N LYS A 237 -7.38 27.85 7.92
CA LYS A 237 -7.63 27.57 6.50
C LYS A 237 -8.24 26.19 6.24
N ARG A 238 -8.38 25.34 7.27
CA ARG A 238 -8.70 23.91 7.17
C ARG A 238 -10.03 23.53 7.83
N ASP A 239 -10.88 24.51 8.14
CA ASP A 239 -12.15 24.29 8.85
C ASP A 239 -11.99 23.50 10.17
N VAL A 240 -10.85 23.67 10.84
CA VAL A 240 -10.58 23.11 12.18
C VAL A 240 -10.67 24.23 13.20
N GLU A 241 -11.61 24.11 14.14
CA GLU A 241 -11.80 25.10 15.19
C GLU A 241 -10.81 24.86 16.34
N VAL A 242 -9.88 25.79 16.58
CA VAL A 242 -8.93 25.68 17.68
C VAL A 242 -9.39 26.55 18.85
N LEU A 243 -9.68 25.90 19.98
CA LEU A 243 -10.16 26.48 21.22
C LEU A 243 -9.10 26.31 22.31
N THR A 244 -8.19 27.29 22.40
CA THR A 244 -7.23 27.41 23.50
C THR A 244 -7.90 27.94 24.76
N GLU A 245 -7.22 27.81 25.90
CA GLU A 245 -7.76 28.14 27.23
C GLU A 245 -9.12 27.46 27.52
N SER A 246 -9.36 26.29 26.92
CA SER A 246 -10.58 25.52 27.07
C SER A 246 -10.43 24.45 28.15
N HIS A 247 -11.18 24.59 29.24
CA HIS A 247 -11.08 23.72 30.41
C HIS A 247 -12.19 22.66 30.38
N ILE A 248 -11.82 21.40 30.14
CA ILE A 248 -12.78 20.29 30.11
C ILE A 248 -13.21 19.91 31.54
N GLU A 249 -14.50 20.02 31.84
CA GLU A 249 -15.07 19.68 33.14
C GLU A 249 -15.52 18.21 33.22
N LYS A 250 -16.12 17.69 32.14
CA LYS A 250 -16.54 16.29 32.03
C LYS A 250 -16.83 15.87 30.58
N VAL A 251 -16.89 14.57 30.33
CA VAL A 251 -17.33 13.98 29.06
C VAL A 251 -18.53 13.06 29.34
N ASP A 252 -19.61 13.21 28.59
CA ASP A 252 -20.75 12.28 28.58
C ASP A 252 -20.78 11.54 27.22
N ALA A 253 -21.59 10.48 27.08
CA ALA A 253 -21.69 9.67 25.85
C ALA A 253 -22.03 10.42 24.55
N GLY A 254 -22.53 11.66 24.62
CA GLY A 254 -22.92 12.46 23.45
C GLY A 254 -22.58 13.94 23.57
N ALA A 255 -21.73 14.32 24.52
CA ALA A 255 -21.29 15.70 24.67
C ALA A 255 -20.02 15.83 25.52
N ILE A 256 -19.22 16.84 25.23
CA ILE A 256 -18.15 17.33 26.10
C ILE A 256 -18.59 18.62 26.78
N TYR A 257 -18.14 18.87 28.01
CA TYR A 257 -18.46 20.07 28.77
C TYR A 257 -17.20 20.86 29.04
N THR A 258 -17.23 22.13 28.68
CA THR A 258 -16.15 23.07 28.98
C THR A 258 -16.65 24.16 29.90
N LYS A 259 -15.77 24.68 30.75
CA LYS A 259 -16.10 25.80 31.64
C LYS A 259 -16.51 27.05 30.85
N GLU A 260 -15.91 27.25 29.68
CA GLU A 260 -16.09 28.45 28.86
C GLU A 260 -17.35 28.41 27.99
N LEU A 261 -17.70 27.25 27.41
CA LEU A 261 -18.78 27.12 26.44
C LEU A 261 -19.96 26.26 26.95
N GLY A 262 -19.83 25.65 28.12
CA GLY A 262 -20.82 24.72 28.65
C GLY A 262 -20.88 23.44 27.83
N LYS A 263 -22.09 22.97 27.51
CA LYS A 263 -22.31 21.70 26.80
C LYS A 263 -22.05 21.85 25.30
N ILE A 264 -21.16 21.01 24.77
CA ILE A 264 -20.86 20.90 23.34
C ILE A 264 -21.27 19.50 22.87
N PRO A 265 -22.35 19.35 22.07
CA PRO A 265 -22.76 18.07 21.50
C PRO A 265 -21.68 17.51 20.57
N CYS A 266 -21.29 16.26 20.80
CA CYS A 266 -20.35 15.51 19.97
C CYS A 266 -20.49 14.02 20.23
N HIS A 267 -20.29 13.21 19.20
CA HIS A 267 -20.29 11.76 19.34
C HIS A 267 -18.88 11.17 19.44
N THR A 268 -17.86 12.00 19.12
CA THR A 268 -16.46 11.57 19.15
C THR A 268 -15.64 12.54 19.97
N VAL A 269 -15.00 12.03 21.03
CA VAL A 269 -13.96 12.73 21.79
C VAL A 269 -12.68 11.91 21.69
N ILE A 270 -11.62 12.47 21.11
CA ILE A 270 -10.29 11.89 21.08
C ILE A 270 -9.42 12.61 22.11
N TRP A 271 -9.00 11.90 23.14
CA TRP A 271 -8.15 12.41 24.20
C TRP A 271 -6.68 12.19 23.87
N ALA A 272 -6.01 13.25 23.39
CA ALA A 272 -4.63 13.24 22.90
C ALA A 272 -3.66 13.99 23.85
N THR A 273 -4.05 14.20 25.12
CA THR A 273 -3.25 14.91 26.12
C THR A 273 -3.00 14.08 27.38
N GLY A 274 -1.92 14.42 28.07
CA GLY A 274 -1.59 13.91 29.39
C GLY A 274 -0.93 12.54 29.40
N ASN A 275 0.31 12.49 29.92
CA ASN A 275 0.96 11.24 30.29
C ASN A 275 0.67 10.92 31.76
N GLY A 276 0.31 9.66 32.04
CA GLY A 276 0.00 9.12 33.36
C GLY A 276 0.95 8.00 33.75
N THR A 277 0.91 7.59 35.01
CA THR A 277 1.76 6.51 35.54
C THR A 277 1.17 5.13 35.22
N THR A 278 2.05 4.13 35.21
CA THR A 278 1.60 2.73 35.19
C THR A 278 1.48 2.23 36.62
N ALA A 279 0.58 1.27 36.87
CA ALA A 279 0.41 0.68 38.20
C ALA A 279 1.71 0.09 38.76
N LEU A 280 2.59 -0.42 37.89
CA LEU A 280 3.93 -0.86 38.27
C LEU A 280 4.77 0.30 38.82
N VAL A 281 4.85 1.41 38.09
CA VAL A 281 5.61 2.59 38.54
C VAL A 281 5.06 3.11 39.87
N ASP A 282 3.75 3.14 40.05
CA ASP A 282 3.13 3.60 41.30
C ASP A 282 3.47 2.69 42.48
N GLY A 283 3.43 1.36 42.27
CA GLY A 283 3.67 0.37 43.32
C GLY A 283 5.14 0.10 43.69
N LEU A 284 6.12 0.59 42.92
CA LEU A 284 7.54 0.39 43.23
C LEU A 284 8.01 1.29 44.38
N GLU A 285 8.69 0.69 45.35
CA GLU A 285 9.34 1.38 46.48
C GLU A 285 10.74 1.85 46.06
N CYS A 286 10.82 3.05 45.50
CA CYS A 286 12.07 3.65 45.04
C CYS A 286 11.93 5.19 44.98
N GLN A 287 13.03 5.89 44.71
CA GLN A 287 12.94 7.33 44.45
C GLN A 287 12.19 7.63 43.16
N LYS A 288 11.33 8.66 43.22
CA LYS A 288 10.52 9.14 42.09
C LYS A 288 10.58 10.68 42.05
N THR A 289 10.28 11.25 40.89
CA THR A 289 10.11 12.69 40.73
C THR A 289 9.07 13.23 41.71
N LYS A 290 9.38 14.38 42.34
CA LYS A 290 8.50 15.01 43.35
C LYS A 290 7.36 15.83 42.73
N ASN A 291 7.59 16.37 41.54
CA ASN A 291 6.69 17.28 40.83
C ASN A 291 6.37 16.73 39.44
N GLY A 292 5.17 17.01 38.94
CA GLY A 292 4.72 16.59 37.61
C GLY A 292 4.40 15.09 37.54
N LEU A 293 4.65 14.48 36.38
CA LEU A 293 4.48 13.04 36.17
C LEU A 293 5.44 12.26 37.10
N PRO A 294 4.94 11.38 37.99
CA PRO A 294 5.80 10.51 38.77
C PRO A 294 6.60 9.56 37.86
N ARG A 295 7.93 9.68 37.92
CA ARG A 295 8.88 8.88 37.12
C ARG A 295 9.94 8.32 38.05
N LEU A 296 10.37 7.10 37.79
CA LEU A 296 11.47 6.44 38.51
C LEU A 296 12.75 7.26 38.35
N LEU A 297 13.43 7.59 39.46
CA LEU A 297 14.68 8.35 39.41
C LEU A 297 15.87 7.41 39.24
N THR A 298 16.77 7.77 38.33
CA THR A 298 18.03 7.08 38.11
C THR A 298 19.22 7.99 38.38
N ASP A 299 20.39 7.39 38.59
CA ASP A 299 21.65 8.11 38.40
C ASP A 299 21.95 8.35 36.91
N ASP A 300 23.11 8.95 36.63
CA ASP A 300 23.58 9.25 35.27
C ASP A 300 24.12 8.02 34.52
N LEU A 301 24.18 6.86 35.19
CA LEU A 301 24.40 5.55 34.59
C LEU A 301 23.09 4.77 34.38
N LEU A 302 21.95 5.43 34.56
CA LEU A 302 20.60 4.90 34.38
C LEU A 302 20.22 3.78 35.36
N ARG A 303 20.95 3.65 36.48
CA ARG A 303 20.64 2.72 37.57
C ARG A 303 19.52 3.30 38.43
N LEU A 304 18.51 2.49 38.77
CA LEU A 304 17.38 2.92 39.59
C LEU A 304 17.84 3.31 41.00
N LYS A 305 17.43 4.48 41.51
CA LYS A 305 17.73 4.91 42.87
C LYS A 305 16.73 4.32 43.87
N GLY A 306 17.24 3.62 44.88
CA GLY A 306 16.48 3.08 46.00
C GLY A 306 15.88 4.18 46.87
N THR A 307 15.14 3.80 47.91
CA THR A 307 14.50 4.75 48.84
C THR A 307 15.53 5.56 49.64
N ASP A 308 16.70 5.00 49.90
CA ASP A 308 17.87 5.64 50.51
C ASP A 308 18.60 6.64 49.59
N GLY A 309 18.33 6.57 48.29
CA GLY A 309 18.95 7.39 47.26
C GLY A 309 20.19 6.77 46.62
N ASP A 310 20.61 5.59 47.08
CA ASP A 310 21.70 4.86 46.45
C ASP A 310 21.19 4.03 45.26
N PRO A 311 22.01 3.79 44.22
CA PRO A 311 21.62 2.94 43.10
C PRO A 311 21.36 1.49 43.53
N ILE A 312 20.21 0.94 43.15
CA ILE A 312 19.88 -0.48 43.33
C ILE A 312 20.75 -1.30 42.35
N PRO A 313 21.53 -2.28 42.85
CA PRO A 313 22.39 -3.09 42.01
C PRO A 313 21.63 -3.84 40.91
N ASP A 314 22.17 -3.82 39.69
CA ASP A 314 21.64 -4.54 38.51
C ASP A 314 20.23 -4.14 38.05
N VAL A 315 19.67 -3.02 38.53
CA VAL A 315 18.35 -2.52 38.14
C VAL A 315 18.48 -1.18 37.42
N TYR A 316 17.92 -1.10 36.22
CA TYR A 316 17.95 0.08 35.36
C TYR A 316 16.53 0.51 35.00
N ALA A 317 16.33 1.80 34.72
CA ALA A 317 15.03 2.33 34.31
C ALA A 317 15.14 3.30 33.13
N LEU A 318 14.26 3.19 32.15
CA LEU A 318 14.34 3.89 30.86
C LEU A 318 12.98 4.39 30.35
N GLY A 319 13.04 5.25 29.32
CA GLY A 319 11.87 5.75 28.61
C GLY A 319 11.03 6.73 29.44
N ASP A 320 9.75 6.83 29.11
CA ASP A 320 8.88 7.82 29.76
C ASP A 320 8.65 7.53 31.25
N ALA A 321 8.80 6.27 31.66
CA ALA A 321 8.66 5.84 33.05
C ALA A 321 9.79 6.32 33.98
N ALA A 322 10.92 6.80 33.43
CA ALA A 322 12.12 7.05 34.21
C ALA A 322 12.87 8.32 33.77
N ASP A 323 13.47 9.01 34.75
CA ASP A 323 14.34 10.13 34.49
C ASP A 323 15.62 10.13 35.32
N ILE A 324 16.64 10.83 34.83
CA ILE A 324 17.87 11.04 35.59
C ILE A 324 17.59 12.13 36.63
N ASP A 325 18.01 11.88 37.87
CA ASP A 325 17.86 12.83 38.96
C ASP A 325 18.47 14.19 38.60
N GLY A 326 17.66 15.24 38.66
CA GLY A 326 18.02 16.61 38.28
C GLY A 326 18.02 16.94 36.77
N ALA A 327 17.79 16.00 35.86
CA ALA A 327 17.88 16.26 34.42
C ALA A 327 16.59 16.82 33.78
N SER A 328 15.41 16.40 34.25
CA SER A 328 14.09 16.82 33.74
C SER A 328 13.92 16.64 32.22
N LEU A 329 14.33 15.48 31.68
CA LEU A 329 14.26 15.19 30.25
C LEU A 329 12.82 14.94 29.79
N PRO A 330 12.45 15.34 28.55
CA PRO A 330 11.09 15.17 28.06
C PRO A 330 10.73 13.70 27.82
N THR A 331 9.44 13.36 27.92
CA THR A 331 8.89 12.02 27.65
C THR A 331 8.74 11.80 26.14
N THR A 332 9.86 11.59 25.46
CA THR A 332 9.88 11.36 24.02
C THR A 332 10.51 10.02 23.67
N ALA A 333 10.06 9.48 22.54
CA ALA A 333 10.68 8.32 21.92
C ALA A 333 12.19 8.53 21.65
N GLU A 334 12.65 9.78 21.48
CA GLU A 334 14.07 10.12 21.30
C GLU A 334 14.89 9.76 22.53
N VAL A 335 14.48 10.30 23.68
CA VAL A 335 15.13 10.10 24.97
C VAL A 335 15.13 8.62 25.30
N ALA A 336 14.00 7.94 25.08
CA ALA A 336 13.85 6.50 25.27
C ALA A 336 14.87 5.70 24.44
N CYS A 337 15.01 6.01 23.15
CA CYS A 337 15.95 5.35 22.24
C CYS A 337 17.41 5.61 22.63
N GLN A 338 17.77 6.86 22.93
CA GLN A 338 19.14 7.23 23.27
C GLN A 338 19.59 6.56 24.57
N LYS A 339 18.75 6.61 25.61
CA LYS A 339 19.00 5.93 26.90
C LYS A 339 19.20 4.42 26.69
N ALA A 340 18.32 3.78 25.91
CA ALA A 340 18.41 2.34 25.63
C ALA A 340 19.65 1.93 24.83
N LYS A 341 20.03 2.69 23.79
CA LYS A 341 21.25 2.41 23.01
C LYS A 341 22.52 2.57 23.85
N TRP A 342 22.58 3.63 24.65
CA TRP A 342 23.69 3.86 25.55
C TRP A 342 23.80 2.72 26.57
N LEU A 343 22.69 2.35 27.22
CA LEU A 343 22.70 1.28 28.22
C LEU A 343 23.09 -0.06 27.62
N GLY A 344 22.57 -0.41 26.44
CA GLY A 344 22.95 -1.65 25.77
C GLY A 344 24.44 -1.72 25.44
N SER A 345 25.02 -0.61 24.96
CA SER A 345 26.46 -0.50 24.72
C SER A 345 27.27 -0.62 26.02
N ALA A 346 26.81 0.04 27.09
CA ALA A 346 27.42 -0.02 28.40
C ALA A 346 27.36 -1.44 28.99
N LEU A 347 26.23 -2.13 28.95
CA LEU A 347 26.09 -3.49 29.46
C LEU A 347 26.90 -4.52 28.65
N ASN A 348 27.08 -4.29 27.34
CA ASN A 348 27.89 -5.20 26.51
C ASN A 348 29.40 -5.06 26.79
N LYS A 349 29.86 -3.92 27.30
CA LYS A 349 31.24 -3.68 27.76
C LYS A 349 31.24 -3.84 29.28
N GLU A 350 31.60 -5.01 29.80
CA GLU A 350 31.58 -5.37 31.24
C GLU A 350 31.54 -4.15 32.17
N PHE A 351 30.36 -3.90 32.76
CA PHE A 351 29.98 -2.66 33.42
C PHE A 351 30.88 -2.39 34.64
N GLU A 352 32.03 -1.78 34.42
CA GLU A 352 32.95 -1.34 35.47
C GLU A 352 32.84 0.18 35.66
N GLU A 353 32.43 0.56 36.86
CA GLU A 353 32.29 1.95 37.30
C GLU A 353 33.64 2.68 37.16
N GLY A 354 33.66 3.80 36.43
CA GLY A 354 34.88 4.54 36.09
C GLY A 354 35.50 4.21 34.72
N LYS A 355 35.06 3.16 34.03
CA LYS A 355 35.49 2.84 32.63
C LYS A 355 34.46 3.20 31.56
N ILE A 356 33.24 3.57 31.96
CA ILE A 356 32.13 3.91 31.05
C ILE A 356 31.72 5.37 31.30
N SER A 357 31.58 6.14 30.22
CA SER A 357 31.10 7.52 30.28
C SER A 357 29.62 7.59 30.61
N HIS A 358 29.22 8.49 31.51
CA HIS A 358 27.83 8.78 31.87
C HIS A 358 26.95 9.08 30.66
N PHE A 359 25.65 8.82 30.78
CA PHE A 359 24.68 9.17 29.74
C PHE A 359 24.56 10.68 29.61
N GLN A 360 24.62 11.18 28.38
CA GLN A 360 24.34 12.57 28.05
C GLN A 360 23.31 12.61 26.93
N TYR A 361 22.17 13.26 27.20
CA TYR A 361 21.15 13.46 26.19
C TYR A 361 21.62 14.48 25.14
N ARG A 362 21.37 14.17 23.87
CA ARG A 362 21.61 15.09 22.75
C ARG A 362 20.28 15.36 22.05
N GLN A 363 19.75 16.55 22.21
CA GLN A 363 18.49 16.95 21.59
C GLN A 363 18.63 17.01 20.06
N ALA A 364 17.77 16.28 19.36
CA ALA A 364 17.54 16.42 17.93
C ALA A 364 16.39 17.40 17.65
N ALA A 365 16.23 17.80 16.39
CA ALA A 365 15.15 18.70 15.98
C ALA A 365 13.77 18.07 16.24
N VAL A 366 12.82 18.82 16.80
CA VAL A 366 11.42 18.40 17.00
C VAL A 366 10.63 18.72 15.74
N VAL A 367 9.72 17.84 15.33
CA VAL A 367 8.94 18.01 14.09
C VAL A 367 7.48 17.65 14.36
N ALA A 368 6.55 18.39 13.77
CA ALA A 368 5.12 18.07 13.78
C ALA A 368 4.52 18.28 12.38
N TYR A 369 3.62 17.38 11.99
CA TYR A 369 2.85 17.48 10.75
C TYR A 369 1.59 18.33 10.95
N LEU A 370 1.24 19.16 9.95
CA LEU A 370 0.10 20.06 10.00
C LEU A 370 -0.98 19.75 8.94
N GLY A 371 -0.86 18.67 8.16
CA GLY A 371 -1.78 18.34 7.05
C GLY A 371 -1.32 18.91 5.70
N HIS A 372 -1.89 18.50 4.56
CA HIS A 372 -1.62 19.06 3.21
C HIS A 372 -0.13 19.32 2.88
N SER A 373 0.75 18.36 3.17
CA SER A 373 2.20 18.53 2.95
C SER A 373 2.82 19.72 3.70
N ASP A 374 2.27 20.07 4.87
CA ASP A 374 2.73 21.16 5.72
C ASP A 374 3.26 20.62 7.06
N GLY A 375 4.16 21.37 7.71
CA GLY A 375 4.77 20.98 8.98
C GLY A 375 5.57 22.10 9.62
N VAL A 376 6.03 21.83 10.84
CA VAL A 376 6.94 22.71 11.59
C VAL A 376 8.11 21.92 12.15
N ILE A 377 9.33 22.47 12.05
CA ILE A 377 10.56 21.92 12.65
C ILE A 377 11.14 22.96 13.59
N ALA A 378 11.39 22.57 14.83
CA ALA A 378 12.13 23.34 15.83
C ALA A 378 13.48 22.68 16.13
N GLY A 379 14.59 23.42 16.04
CA GLY A 379 15.93 22.84 16.20
C GLY A 379 17.09 23.84 16.21
N LYS A 380 18.19 23.53 15.52
CA LYS A 380 19.29 24.50 15.30
C LYS A 380 18.91 25.61 14.33
N SER A 381 18.00 25.30 13.43
CA SER A 381 17.34 26.20 12.48
C SER A 381 15.90 25.76 12.37
N ASP A 382 14.98 26.71 12.32
CA ASP A 382 13.55 26.46 12.22
C ASP A 382 13.10 26.45 10.76
N TYR A 383 12.17 25.56 10.43
CA TYR A 383 11.60 25.41 9.09
C TYR A 383 10.08 25.23 9.18
N THR A 384 9.36 25.71 8.17
CA THR A 384 7.89 25.60 8.04
C THR A 384 7.50 25.13 6.64
N GLY A 385 6.24 24.76 6.42
CA GLY A 385 5.75 24.45 5.07
C GLY A 385 6.24 23.10 4.53
N ALA A 386 6.32 23.00 3.21
CA ALA A 386 6.72 21.77 2.51
C ALA A 386 8.12 21.26 2.90
N GLU A 387 9.06 22.14 3.21
CA GLU A 387 10.41 21.75 3.66
C GLU A 387 10.37 21.06 5.03
N ALA A 388 9.57 21.58 5.95
CA ALA A 388 9.36 20.98 7.26
C ALA A 388 8.61 19.66 7.17
N TRP A 389 7.65 19.54 6.26
CA TRP A 389 6.97 18.27 5.95
C TRP A 389 7.92 17.23 5.34
N ILE A 390 8.79 17.60 4.40
CA ILE A 390 9.81 16.69 3.84
C ILE A 390 10.73 16.18 4.95
N ALA A 391 11.13 17.05 5.88
CA ALA A 391 11.98 16.64 7.00
C ALA A 391 11.23 15.89 8.11
N TRP A 392 9.91 16.11 8.31
CA TRP A 392 9.05 15.22 9.11
C TRP A 392 9.03 13.81 8.52
N ARG A 393 8.80 13.68 7.21
CA ARG A 393 8.88 12.40 6.48
C ARG A 393 10.26 11.76 6.60
N SER A 394 11.32 12.54 6.36
CA SER A 394 12.71 12.08 6.41
C SER A 394 13.15 11.68 7.82
N LYS A 395 12.67 12.36 8.86
CA LYS A 395 12.94 11.99 10.26
C LYS A 395 12.18 10.73 10.65
N ASN A 396 10.91 10.61 10.25
CA ASN A 396 10.13 9.40 10.45
C ASN A 396 10.80 8.19 9.77
N PHE A 397 11.31 8.42 8.57
CA PHE A 397 12.14 7.51 7.81
C PHE A 397 13.41 7.05 8.56
N LEU A 398 14.23 7.98 9.11
CA LEU A 398 15.47 7.65 9.83
C LEU A 398 15.23 6.91 11.17
N TRP A 399 14.05 7.06 11.76
CA TRP A 399 13.68 6.49 13.06
C TRP A 399 12.98 5.12 12.98
N THR A 400 12.41 4.75 11.82
CA THR A 400 11.91 3.39 11.59
C THR A 400 13.02 2.38 11.87
N ARG A 401 12.71 1.30 12.62
CA ARG A 401 13.74 0.44 13.24
C ARG A 401 14.11 -0.77 12.41
N GLN A 402 13.18 -1.29 11.61
CA GLN A 402 13.43 -2.44 10.76
C GLN A 402 13.89 -1.98 9.38
N TRP A 403 14.94 -2.62 8.86
CA TRP A 403 15.40 -2.39 7.49
C TRP A 403 14.27 -2.63 6.47
N ARG A 404 13.34 -3.57 6.75
CA ARG A 404 12.11 -3.80 5.97
C ARG A 404 11.25 -2.54 5.89
N GLN A 405 10.96 -1.87 7.01
CA GLN A 405 10.17 -0.62 7.03
C GLN A 405 10.90 0.53 6.30
N ARG A 406 12.22 0.62 6.43
CA ARG A 406 13.03 1.58 5.66
C ARG A 406 13.00 1.31 4.16
N VAL A 407 13.11 0.05 3.75
CA VAL A 407 13.02 -0.38 2.34
C VAL A 407 11.62 -0.13 1.78
N LEU A 408 10.57 -0.46 2.53
CA LEU A 408 9.18 -0.20 2.14
C LEU A 408 8.91 1.31 1.98
N ILE A 409 9.61 2.18 2.74
CA ILE A 409 9.45 3.65 2.67
C ILE A 409 10.37 4.30 1.61
N ILE A 410 11.57 3.77 1.32
CA ILE A 410 12.53 4.40 0.38
C ILE A 410 12.54 3.75 -1.01
N SER A 411 12.57 2.43 -1.11
CA SER A 411 13.21 1.78 -2.25
C SER A 411 12.20 1.13 -3.18
N GLY A 412 11.93 1.85 -4.26
CA GLY A 412 11.22 1.35 -5.43
C GLY A 412 9.76 1.02 -5.18
N LEU A 413 9.11 0.56 -6.24
CA LEU A 413 7.75 0.07 -6.19
C LEU A 413 7.65 -1.12 -5.23
N ASN A 414 6.83 -1.00 -4.18
CA ASN A 414 6.41 -2.16 -3.41
C ASN A 414 5.29 -2.90 -4.13
N ILE A 415 5.28 -4.22 -4.03
CA ILE A 415 4.17 -5.04 -4.47
C ILE A 415 3.60 -5.75 -3.25
N THR A 416 2.29 -5.62 -3.08
CA THR A 416 1.49 -6.38 -2.11
C THR A 416 0.51 -7.26 -2.87
N ILE A 417 0.57 -8.56 -2.62
CA ILE A 417 -0.35 -9.54 -3.16
C ILE A 417 -1.23 -10.02 -2.02
N GLN A 418 -2.52 -9.78 -2.14
CA GLN A 418 -3.54 -10.20 -1.18
C GLN A 418 -4.37 -11.33 -1.78
N ASN A 419 -4.36 -12.49 -1.13
CA ASN A 419 -5.14 -13.65 -1.56
C ASN A 419 -6.47 -13.72 -0.80
N ASN A 420 -7.54 -13.22 -1.41
CA ASN A 420 -8.92 -13.40 -0.91
C ASN A 420 -9.64 -14.57 -1.60
N HIS A 421 -8.94 -15.30 -2.48
CA HIS A 421 -9.46 -16.47 -3.17
C HIS A 421 -9.55 -17.67 -2.21
N VAL A 422 -10.43 -18.62 -2.52
CA VAL A 422 -10.73 -19.79 -1.67
C VAL A 422 -9.63 -20.87 -1.65
N LYS A 423 -8.55 -20.69 -2.40
CA LYS A 423 -7.41 -21.61 -2.50
C LYS A 423 -6.08 -20.86 -2.28
N PRO A 424 -5.03 -21.51 -1.75
CA PRO A 424 -3.67 -21.02 -1.89
C PRO A 424 -3.33 -20.81 -3.37
N LEU A 425 -2.50 -19.82 -3.65
CA LEU A 425 -2.12 -19.45 -5.02
C LEU A 425 -0.60 -19.30 -5.12
N PHE A 426 -0.08 -19.46 -6.33
CA PHE A 426 1.29 -19.14 -6.69
C PHE A 426 1.34 -17.80 -7.42
N PHE A 427 2.45 -17.07 -7.27
CA PHE A 427 2.73 -15.90 -8.09
C PHE A 427 4.15 -15.91 -8.66
N TYR A 428 4.28 -15.34 -9.85
CA TYR A 428 5.53 -15.19 -10.58
C TYR A 428 5.63 -13.78 -11.13
N ILE A 429 6.83 -13.20 -11.14
CA ILE A 429 7.06 -11.88 -11.76
C ILE A 429 8.17 -12.03 -12.78
N THR A 430 7.92 -11.60 -14.01
CA THR A 430 8.88 -11.60 -15.12
C THR A 430 9.04 -10.19 -15.67
N GLY A 431 10.09 -9.95 -16.46
CA GLY A 431 10.27 -8.73 -17.23
C GLY A 431 11.63 -8.68 -17.91
N LYS A 432 11.96 -7.54 -18.52
CA LYS A 432 13.27 -7.23 -19.08
C LYS A 432 13.98 -6.22 -18.18
N ASN A 433 15.19 -6.54 -17.77
CA ASN A 433 15.99 -5.64 -16.94
C ASN A 433 16.71 -4.60 -17.82
N PRO A 434 16.35 -3.31 -17.75
CA PRO A 434 17.00 -2.28 -18.57
C PRO A 434 18.48 -2.09 -18.22
N ASP A 435 18.88 -2.42 -16.99
CA ASP A 435 20.27 -2.30 -16.53
C ASP A 435 21.14 -3.51 -16.96
N ASP A 436 20.53 -4.55 -17.52
CA ASP A 436 21.19 -5.77 -18.01
C ASP A 436 20.85 -6.01 -19.50
N ASN A 437 21.08 -5.00 -20.35
CA ASN A 437 20.87 -5.07 -21.81
C ASN A 437 19.47 -5.59 -22.22
N ASN A 438 18.42 -5.30 -21.44
CA ASN A 438 17.06 -5.82 -21.64
C ASN A 438 16.98 -7.36 -21.61
N ASN A 439 17.89 -8.03 -20.91
CA ASN A 439 17.80 -9.46 -20.64
C ASN A 439 16.53 -9.77 -19.85
N TYR A 440 15.88 -10.89 -20.19
CA TYR A 440 14.74 -11.37 -19.45
C TYR A 440 15.16 -11.82 -18.05
N VAL A 441 14.40 -11.38 -17.05
CA VAL A 441 14.57 -11.70 -15.64
C VAL A 441 13.28 -12.30 -15.08
N VAL A 442 13.44 -13.18 -14.10
CA VAL A 442 12.37 -13.75 -13.30
C VAL A 442 12.66 -13.45 -11.84
N LEU A 443 11.64 -13.04 -11.10
CA LEU A 443 11.77 -12.74 -9.68
C LEU A 443 11.96 -14.04 -8.90
N ARG A 444 12.99 -14.06 -8.07
CA ARG A 444 13.34 -15.23 -7.26
C ARG A 444 13.48 -14.85 -5.79
N ARG A 445 12.86 -15.62 -4.93
CA ARG A 445 12.99 -15.52 -3.47
C ARG A 445 14.33 -16.08 -3.00
N GLN A 446 15.05 -15.31 -2.19
CA GLN A 446 16.29 -15.70 -1.53
C GLN A 446 16.19 -15.34 -0.03
N GLY A 447 15.76 -16.31 0.78
CA GLY A 447 15.45 -16.08 2.18
C GLY A 447 14.22 -15.17 2.36
N ASP A 448 14.43 -14.03 3.00
CA ASP A 448 13.38 -13.02 3.28
C ASP A 448 13.28 -11.94 2.18
N CYS A 449 14.11 -12.01 1.14
CA CYS A 449 14.21 -11.02 0.07
C CYS A 449 13.85 -11.61 -1.29
N PHE A 450 13.54 -10.74 -2.24
CA PHE A 450 13.41 -11.07 -3.65
C PHE A 450 14.53 -10.41 -4.45
N ASN A 451 14.99 -11.07 -5.51
CA ASN A 451 16.00 -10.55 -6.43
C ASN A 451 15.63 -10.90 -7.87
N TRP A 452 16.07 -10.08 -8.83
CA TRP A 452 16.01 -10.43 -10.24
C TRP A 452 17.00 -11.55 -10.56
N TYR A 453 16.50 -12.60 -11.21
CA TYR A 453 17.33 -13.68 -11.74
C TYR A 453 17.23 -13.67 -13.26
N THR A 454 18.34 -13.37 -13.93
CA THR A 454 18.43 -13.41 -15.39
C THR A 454 18.17 -14.82 -15.89
N LYS A 455 17.32 -14.96 -16.93
CA LYS A 455 17.00 -16.27 -17.50
C LYS A 455 18.30 -17.00 -17.90
N PRO A 456 18.43 -18.30 -17.61
CA PRO A 456 19.58 -19.07 -18.05
C PRO A 456 19.50 -19.31 -19.57
N PRO A 457 20.65 -19.35 -20.27
CA PRO A 457 20.69 -19.76 -21.67
C PRO A 457 20.38 -21.26 -21.81
N ASN A 458 19.78 -21.66 -22.91
CA ASN A 458 19.62 -23.06 -23.30
C ASN A 458 20.94 -23.56 -23.93
N THR A 459 21.77 -24.20 -23.11
CA THR A 459 23.09 -24.70 -23.54
C THR A 459 23.04 -26.09 -24.18
N ASP A 460 21.87 -26.76 -24.19
CA ASP A 460 21.72 -28.07 -24.81
C ASP A 460 21.50 -27.93 -26.31
N THR A 461 22.57 -28.14 -27.08
CA THR A 461 22.54 -28.05 -28.54
C THR A 461 21.98 -29.28 -29.23
N THR A 462 21.54 -30.29 -28.48
CA THR A 462 21.06 -31.57 -29.02
C THR A 462 19.54 -31.71 -29.00
N ARG A 463 18.82 -30.83 -28.27
CA ARG A 463 17.35 -30.86 -28.15
C ARG A 463 16.72 -29.61 -28.77
N LEU A 464 15.75 -29.81 -29.66
CA LEU A 464 14.92 -28.73 -30.24
C LEU A 464 13.79 -28.26 -29.30
N MET A 465 13.83 -28.63 -28.02
CA MET A 465 12.79 -28.26 -27.06
C MET A 465 13.26 -27.13 -26.15
N PRO A 466 12.35 -26.25 -25.68
CA PRO A 466 12.67 -25.24 -24.69
C PRO A 466 13.32 -25.84 -23.44
N TYR A 467 14.32 -25.15 -22.91
CA TYR A 467 14.87 -25.44 -21.59
C TYR A 467 14.02 -24.74 -20.54
N TYR A 468 13.18 -25.49 -19.83
CA TYR A 468 12.41 -24.98 -18.70
C TYR A 468 13.30 -24.95 -17.45
N PHE A 469 13.38 -23.80 -16.80
CA PHE A 469 14.25 -23.59 -15.63
C PHE A 469 13.45 -23.26 -14.36
N VAL A 470 12.12 -23.15 -14.47
CA VAL A 470 11.18 -23.08 -13.36
C VAL A 470 10.33 -24.34 -13.38
N ASP A 471 10.15 -24.99 -12.22
CA ASP A 471 9.40 -26.24 -12.01
C ASP A 471 9.99 -27.47 -12.73
N THR A 472 11.30 -27.67 -12.62
CA THR A 472 11.95 -28.93 -13.05
C THR A 472 12.46 -29.74 -11.85
N ALA A 473 12.77 -31.02 -12.06
CA ALA A 473 13.32 -31.88 -11.00
C ALA A 473 14.64 -31.34 -10.40
N ASP A 474 15.33 -30.45 -11.12
CA ASP A 474 16.56 -29.77 -10.71
C ASP A 474 16.31 -28.39 -10.07
N ASP A 475 15.04 -28.01 -9.80
CA ASP A 475 14.69 -26.66 -9.38
C ASP A 475 15.33 -26.29 -8.03
N ILE A 476 16.10 -25.21 -8.08
CA ILE A 476 16.74 -24.61 -6.94
C ILE A 476 15.69 -23.72 -6.26
N SER A 477 14.91 -24.26 -5.33
CA SER A 477 13.96 -23.58 -4.42
C SER A 477 14.00 -22.05 -4.47
N GLY A 478 12.97 -21.38 -5.02
CA GLY A 478 12.84 -19.92 -4.92
C GLY A 478 12.02 -19.19 -6.00
N PHE A 479 11.61 -19.84 -7.09
CA PHE A 479 10.74 -19.20 -8.10
C PHE A 479 9.24 -19.34 -7.79
N HIS A 480 8.88 -20.36 -7.03
CA HIS A 480 7.50 -20.63 -6.60
C HIS A 480 7.19 -19.84 -5.34
N ASN A 481 6.46 -18.73 -5.50
CA ASN A 481 6.05 -17.92 -4.36
C ASN A 481 4.58 -18.21 -4.08
N GLU A 482 4.34 -18.94 -3.01
CA GLU A 482 2.99 -19.30 -2.58
C GLU A 482 2.44 -18.22 -1.63
N VAL A 483 1.15 -17.92 -1.76
CA VAL A 483 0.37 -17.07 -0.87
C VAL A 483 -0.87 -17.84 -0.40
N GLN A 484 -0.96 -18.06 0.91
CA GLN A 484 -2.06 -18.80 1.54
C GLN A 484 -3.38 -18.02 1.49
N VAL A 485 -4.49 -18.72 1.72
CA VAL A 485 -5.82 -18.08 1.82
C VAL A 485 -5.83 -17.05 2.95
N ASN A 486 -6.34 -15.85 2.66
CA ASN A 486 -6.34 -14.68 3.55
C ASN A 486 -4.93 -14.21 3.97
N GLU A 487 -3.88 -14.67 3.29
CA GLU A 487 -2.53 -14.16 3.48
C GLU A 487 -2.30 -12.93 2.60
N THR A 488 -1.43 -12.05 3.10
CA THR A 488 -0.91 -10.91 2.35
C THR A 488 0.60 -10.99 2.30
N VAL A 489 1.16 -11.01 1.10
CA VAL A 489 2.60 -11.01 0.87
C VAL A 489 3.02 -9.65 0.34
N ALA A 490 3.91 -8.98 1.07
CA ALA A 490 4.43 -7.66 0.69
C ALA A 490 5.96 -7.67 0.58
N PHE A 491 6.47 -7.13 -0.53
CA PHE A 491 7.89 -7.02 -0.83
C PHE A 491 8.19 -5.81 -1.73
N ALA A 492 9.44 -5.34 -1.70
CA ALA A 492 9.94 -4.33 -2.62
C ALA A 492 10.42 -4.98 -3.92
N LEU A 493 10.10 -4.38 -5.06
CA LEU A 493 10.61 -4.82 -6.34
C LEU A 493 12.13 -4.51 -6.41
N PRO A 494 13.01 -5.45 -6.79
CA PRO A 494 14.47 -5.29 -6.62
C PRO A 494 15.11 -4.21 -7.51
N GLY A 495 14.39 -3.71 -8.50
CA GLY A 495 14.85 -2.72 -9.48
C GLY A 495 13.86 -2.55 -10.62
N TYR A 496 14.24 -1.80 -11.65
CA TYR A 496 13.42 -1.60 -12.84
C TYR A 496 13.20 -2.89 -13.62
N ALA A 497 12.03 -3.02 -14.23
CA ALA A 497 11.69 -4.10 -15.13
C ALA A 497 10.66 -3.60 -16.15
N THR A 498 10.98 -3.72 -17.43
CA THR A 498 10.13 -3.30 -18.54
C THR A 498 9.52 -4.53 -19.21
N SER A 499 8.40 -4.39 -19.94
CA SER A 499 7.70 -5.55 -20.52
C SER A 499 7.43 -6.65 -19.47
N GLY A 500 7.08 -6.24 -18.25
CA GLY A 500 6.94 -7.10 -17.09
C GLY A 500 5.55 -7.68 -16.97
N ARG A 501 5.45 -8.86 -16.36
CA ARG A 501 4.19 -9.55 -16.07
C ARG A 501 4.19 -10.02 -14.62
N VAL A 502 3.06 -9.86 -13.93
CA VAL A 502 2.79 -10.51 -12.64
C VAL A 502 1.74 -11.59 -12.88
N TYR A 503 2.15 -12.84 -12.80
CA TYR A 503 1.30 -14.01 -12.95
C TYR A 503 0.77 -14.44 -11.58
N VAL A 504 -0.49 -14.86 -11.55
CA VAL A 504 -1.13 -15.51 -10.41
C VAL A 504 -1.76 -16.81 -10.91
N SER A 505 -1.54 -17.92 -10.21
CA SER A 505 -1.98 -19.24 -10.65
C SER A 505 -2.43 -20.15 -9.52
N GLN A 506 -3.38 -21.05 -9.80
CA GLN A 506 -3.86 -22.06 -8.84
C GLN A 506 -2.86 -23.21 -8.60
N ASP A 507 -1.91 -23.39 -9.52
CA ASP A 507 -0.83 -24.37 -9.42
C ASP A 507 0.40 -23.83 -10.16
N ARG A 508 1.50 -24.60 -10.18
CA ARG A 508 2.80 -24.13 -10.66
C ARG A 508 2.84 -23.94 -12.18
N LEU A 509 3.40 -22.80 -12.59
CA LEU A 509 3.65 -22.46 -13.98
C LEU A 509 5.12 -22.70 -14.35
N ARG A 510 5.36 -23.04 -15.61
CA ARG A 510 6.69 -23.31 -16.17
C ARG A 510 7.17 -22.14 -17.03
N PHE A 511 8.44 -21.79 -16.88
CA PHE A 511 9.12 -20.76 -17.66
C PHE A 511 10.42 -21.32 -18.21
N GLY A 512 10.79 -20.89 -19.41
CA GLY A 512 11.92 -21.48 -20.11
C GLY A 512 12.64 -20.53 -21.05
N THR A 513 13.61 -21.08 -21.76
CA THR A 513 14.41 -20.40 -22.78
C THR A 513 14.41 -21.24 -24.06
N ASN A 514 14.11 -20.60 -25.19
CA ASN A 514 14.15 -21.24 -26.52
C ASN A 514 15.60 -21.58 -26.93
N PHE A 515 15.80 -22.24 -28.07
CA PHE A 515 17.13 -22.57 -28.61
C PHE A 515 17.78 -21.40 -29.39
N GLY A 516 19.09 -21.13 -29.21
CA GLY A 516 19.82 -20.03 -29.89
C GLY A 516 20.97 -19.30 -29.14
N GLY A 517 21.47 -19.77 -27.99
CA GLY A 517 22.48 -19.09 -27.16
C GLY A 517 22.03 -17.78 -26.48
N PRO A 518 22.91 -16.77 -26.32
CA PRO A 518 22.60 -15.54 -25.58
C PRO A 518 21.43 -14.70 -26.13
N ASN A 519 21.06 -14.87 -27.40
CA ASN A 519 19.97 -14.13 -28.06
C ASN A 519 18.62 -14.89 -28.04
N GLU A 520 18.51 -15.95 -27.23
CA GLU A 520 17.32 -16.78 -27.13
C GLU A 520 16.12 -16.03 -26.55
N GLY A 521 14.93 -16.35 -27.10
CA GLY A 521 13.66 -15.91 -26.56
C GLY A 521 13.35 -16.52 -25.19
N PHE A 522 12.56 -15.79 -24.39
CA PHE A 522 11.95 -16.27 -23.17
C PHE A 522 10.67 -17.05 -23.51
N VAL A 523 10.45 -18.17 -22.84
CA VAL A 523 9.28 -19.04 -23.03
C VAL A 523 8.37 -18.88 -21.82
N GLU A 524 7.17 -18.39 -22.09
CA GLU A 524 6.12 -18.15 -21.10
C GLU A 524 5.07 -19.26 -21.14
N PRO A 525 4.28 -19.43 -20.06
CA PRO A 525 3.13 -20.33 -20.04
C PRO A 525 2.17 -20.01 -21.19
N SER A 526 1.72 -21.03 -21.92
CA SER A 526 0.77 -20.86 -23.02
C SER A 526 -0.66 -21.07 -22.54
N PRO A 527 -1.59 -20.14 -22.82
CA PRO A 527 -3.00 -20.32 -22.45
C PRO A 527 -3.76 -21.29 -23.36
N SER A 528 -3.23 -21.64 -24.54
CA SER A 528 -3.95 -22.41 -25.56
C SER A 528 -3.31 -23.75 -25.94
N ASN A 529 -2.06 -24.00 -25.55
CA ASN A 529 -1.36 -25.23 -25.92
C ASN A 529 -1.72 -26.39 -24.97
N ASN A 530 -2.68 -27.21 -25.38
CA ASN A 530 -3.14 -28.39 -24.61
C ASN A 530 -2.12 -29.54 -24.52
N GLY A 531 -0.98 -29.44 -25.19
CA GLY A 531 0.13 -30.38 -25.03
C GLY A 531 1.03 -30.08 -23.82
N LEU A 532 0.83 -28.95 -23.13
CA LEU A 532 1.64 -28.56 -21.99
C LEU A 532 1.01 -28.98 -20.65
N PRO A 533 1.79 -29.52 -19.69
CA PRO A 533 1.36 -29.81 -18.33
C PRO A 533 0.56 -28.72 -17.63
N GLU A 534 0.89 -27.45 -17.86
CA GLU A 534 0.25 -26.30 -17.25
C GLU A 534 -1.06 -25.88 -17.93
N TYR A 535 -1.51 -26.56 -18.99
CA TYR A 535 -2.72 -26.20 -19.73
C TYR A 535 -3.95 -26.14 -18.83
N ASN A 536 -4.18 -27.15 -17.99
CA ASN A 536 -5.35 -27.25 -17.11
C ASN A 536 -5.26 -26.39 -15.83
N ILE A 537 -4.24 -25.54 -15.71
CA ILE A 537 -4.08 -24.65 -14.56
C ILE A 537 -4.83 -23.35 -14.82
N THR A 538 -5.70 -22.93 -13.91
CA THR A 538 -6.27 -21.58 -13.94
C THR A 538 -5.22 -20.56 -13.49
N TRP A 539 -4.94 -19.58 -14.33
CA TRP A 539 -4.00 -18.50 -14.04
C TRP A 539 -4.39 -17.23 -14.81
N GLN A 540 -3.97 -16.06 -14.33
CA GLN A 540 -4.12 -14.76 -15.00
C GLN A 540 -2.85 -13.96 -14.77
N PHE A 541 -2.62 -12.92 -15.57
CA PHE A 541 -1.54 -11.96 -15.31
C PHE A 541 -1.99 -10.52 -15.55
N ILE A 542 -1.20 -9.61 -14.99
CA ILE A 542 -1.22 -8.18 -15.32
C ILE A 542 0.12 -7.79 -15.94
N GLU A 543 0.11 -6.73 -16.73
CA GLU A 543 1.30 -6.23 -17.41
C GLU A 543 1.76 -4.93 -16.78
N PHE A 544 3.08 -4.75 -16.67
CA PHE A 544 3.65 -3.52 -16.20
C PHE A 544 4.93 -3.13 -16.94
N THR A 545 5.25 -1.85 -16.92
CA THR A 545 6.57 -1.34 -17.29
C THR A 545 7.02 -0.39 -16.21
N TYR A 546 8.04 -0.80 -15.45
CA TYR A 546 8.68 0.01 -14.43
C TYR A 546 10.02 0.52 -14.96
N GLY A 547 10.02 1.75 -15.46
CA GLY A 547 11.21 2.46 -15.93
C GLY A 547 11.62 3.59 -15.00
N GLN A 548 12.71 4.29 -15.35
CA GLN A 548 13.25 5.40 -14.54
C GLN A 548 12.29 6.58 -14.39
N ASP A 549 11.49 6.87 -15.42
CA ASP A 549 10.66 8.08 -15.47
C ASP A 549 9.21 7.84 -15.04
N LYS A 550 8.73 6.59 -15.18
CA LYS A 550 7.34 6.22 -14.87
C LYS A 550 7.12 4.72 -14.75
N PHE A 551 6.04 4.39 -14.08
CA PHE A 551 5.42 3.07 -14.05
C PHE A 551 4.13 3.07 -14.86
N ILE A 552 3.96 2.05 -15.68
CA ILE A 552 2.75 1.80 -16.45
C ILE A 552 2.21 0.44 -16.02
N LEU A 553 0.90 0.32 -15.80
CA LEU A 553 0.23 -0.89 -15.34
C LEU A 553 -1.08 -1.10 -16.10
N ASN A 554 -1.29 -2.32 -16.61
CA ASN A 554 -2.49 -2.69 -17.34
C ASN A 554 -3.08 -4.01 -16.78
N PRO A 555 -4.38 -4.06 -16.42
CA PRO A 555 -5.10 -5.31 -16.20
C PRO A 555 -5.33 -5.96 -17.58
N SER A 556 -4.49 -6.92 -17.92
CA SER A 556 -4.41 -7.44 -19.28
C SER A 556 -5.37 -8.60 -19.50
N TYR A 557 -6.28 -8.43 -20.46
CA TYR A 557 -7.18 -9.47 -20.98
C TYR A 557 -7.02 -9.64 -22.51
N VAL A 558 -5.98 -9.03 -23.09
CA VAL A 558 -5.66 -9.02 -24.53
C VAL A 558 -5.36 -10.42 -25.07
N ASP A 559 -4.84 -11.30 -24.21
CA ASP A 559 -4.50 -12.69 -24.57
C ASP A 559 -5.64 -13.64 -24.18
N PHE A 560 -6.15 -13.52 -22.95
CA PHE A 560 -7.26 -14.32 -22.42
C PHE A 560 -7.79 -13.75 -21.09
N ALA A 561 -8.97 -14.20 -20.67
CA ALA A 561 -9.57 -13.95 -19.36
C ALA A 561 -9.81 -15.27 -18.61
N ALA A 562 -9.33 -15.37 -17.36
CA ALA A 562 -9.54 -16.56 -16.52
C ALA A 562 -9.81 -16.26 -15.04
N MET A 563 -9.26 -15.18 -14.49
CA MET A 563 -9.40 -14.83 -13.06
C MET A 563 -9.61 -13.31 -12.88
N SER A 564 -10.18 -12.93 -11.75
CA SER A 564 -10.35 -11.53 -11.35
C SER A 564 -9.17 -11.04 -10.51
N LEU A 565 -8.54 -9.96 -10.97
CA LEU A 565 -7.44 -9.29 -10.28
C LEU A 565 -7.80 -7.80 -10.11
N ASP A 566 -7.99 -7.34 -8.88
CA ASP A 566 -8.13 -5.90 -8.61
C ASP A 566 -6.77 -5.27 -8.38
N LEU A 567 -6.62 -4.05 -8.88
CA LEU A 567 -5.39 -3.28 -8.82
C LEU A 567 -5.62 -1.97 -8.07
N ALA A 568 -4.74 -1.64 -7.14
CA ALA A 568 -4.64 -0.32 -6.54
C ALA A 568 -3.18 0.13 -6.52
N LEU A 569 -2.88 1.21 -7.25
CA LEU A 569 -1.57 1.85 -7.25
C LEU A 569 -1.61 3.08 -6.35
N TYR A 570 -0.73 3.10 -5.36
CA TYR A 570 -0.51 4.22 -4.48
C TYR A 570 0.71 5.00 -4.94
N SER A 571 0.55 6.31 -5.01
CA SER A 571 1.42 7.20 -5.73
C SER A 571 1.84 8.37 -4.87
N GLY A 572 3.05 8.85 -5.15
CA GLY A 572 3.59 10.00 -4.48
C GLY A 572 3.82 9.78 -2.99
N PRO A 573 4.44 10.75 -2.33
CA PRO A 573 4.56 10.74 -0.89
C PRO A 573 3.17 10.56 -0.21
N GLN A 574 2.14 11.25 -0.69
CA GLN A 574 0.81 11.30 -0.07
C GLN A 574 0.03 9.98 -0.14
N MET A 575 0.53 8.98 -0.89
CA MET A 575 -0.14 7.71 -1.11
C MET A 575 -1.51 7.88 -1.79
N ASP A 576 -1.60 8.82 -2.74
CA ASP A 576 -2.79 8.99 -3.57
C ASP A 576 -3.07 7.68 -4.31
N VAL A 577 -4.31 7.21 -4.29
CA VAL A 577 -4.65 5.88 -4.82
C VAL A 577 -5.41 5.96 -6.14
N THR A 578 -4.92 5.24 -7.15
CA THR A 578 -5.65 4.95 -8.39
C THR A 578 -6.04 3.47 -8.39
N LYS A 579 -7.31 3.18 -8.62
CA LYS A 579 -7.84 1.80 -8.60
C LYS A 579 -8.36 1.41 -9.97
N VAL A 580 -8.18 0.14 -10.31
CA VAL A 580 -8.84 -0.51 -11.45
C VAL A 580 -9.38 -1.84 -10.95
N GLN A 581 -10.68 -2.05 -11.11
CA GLN A 581 -11.35 -3.22 -10.56
C GLN A 581 -11.31 -4.37 -11.56
N GLY A 582 -11.15 -5.59 -11.04
CA GLY A 582 -11.16 -6.79 -11.85
C GLY A 582 -12.56 -7.18 -12.31
N LEU A 583 -12.63 -8.34 -12.93
CA LEU A 583 -13.88 -8.98 -13.34
C LEU A 583 -14.81 -9.27 -12.15
N GLU A 584 -16.12 -9.30 -12.41
CA GLU A 584 -17.10 -9.74 -11.41
C GLU A 584 -16.87 -11.19 -10.93
N ALA A 585 -17.44 -11.55 -9.78
CA ALA A 585 -17.35 -12.93 -9.29
C ALA A 585 -18.03 -13.89 -10.28
N ASN A 586 -17.39 -15.03 -10.57
CA ASN A 586 -17.82 -15.99 -11.59
C ASN A 586 -17.89 -15.42 -13.03
N ALA A 587 -17.19 -14.31 -13.31
CA ALA A 587 -17.23 -13.68 -14.63
C ALA A 587 -16.92 -14.63 -15.77
N LEU A 588 -15.94 -15.55 -15.62
CA LEU A 588 -15.57 -16.49 -16.69
C LEU A 588 -16.77 -17.28 -17.23
N ASP A 589 -17.60 -17.84 -16.35
CA ASP A 589 -18.78 -18.60 -16.75
C ASP A 589 -19.80 -17.71 -17.46
N THR A 590 -19.98 -16.49 -16.99
CA THR A 590 -20.89 -15.53 -17.63
C THR A 590 -20.36 -15.03 -18.98
N ILE A 591 -19.04 -14.80 -19.10
CA ILE A 591 -18.37 -14.44 -20.36
C ILE A 591 -18.60 -15.55 -21.38
N CYS A 592 -18.39 -16.81 -20.98
CA CYS A 592 -18.59 -17.94 -21.86
C CYS A 592 -20.04 -18.15 -22.26
N ALA A 593 -20.99 -17.96 -21.35
CA ALA A 593 -22.40 -18.00 -21.66
C ALA A 593 -22.82 -16.89 -22.65
N GLU A 594 -22.30 -15.67 -22.50
CA GLU A 594 -22.59 -14.57 -23.43
C GLU A 594 -21.94 -14.76 -24.80
N LEU A 595 -20.71 -15.30 -24.87
CA LEU A 595 -20.09 -15.69 -26.13
C LEU A 595 -20.89 -16.80 -26.83
N GLU A 596 -21.39 -17.78 -26.09
CA GLU A 596 -22.28 -18.81 -26.63
C GLU A 596 -23.60 -18.23 -27.15
N ASN A 597 -24.19 -17.28 -26.42
CA ASN A 597 -25.38 -16.56 -26.86
C ASN A 597 -25.11 -15.74 -28.12
N GLN A 598 -23.94 -15.10 -28.21
CA GLN A 598 -23.53 -14.33 -29.38
C GLN A 598 -23.37 -15.23 -30.60
N SER A 599 -22.69 -16.37 -30.46
CA SER A 599 -22.59 -17.40 -31.52
C SER A 599 -23.96 -17.84 -32.06
N LYS A 600 -24.97 -17.96 -31.18
CA LYS A 600 -26.34 -18.31 -31.60
C LYS A 600 -27.03 -17.18 -32.37
N ARG A 601 -26.66 -15.92 -32.11
CA ARG A 601 -27.28 -14.73 -32.75
C ARG A 601 -26.73 -14.48 -34.15
N ASP A 602 -25.41 -14.54 -34.32
CA ASP A 602 -24.73 -14.17 -35.57
C ASP A 602 -24.19 -15.37 -36.35
N ASN A 603 -24.34 -16.59 -35.82
CA ASN A 603 -23.80 -17.82 -36.38
C ASN A 603 -22.28 -17.77 -36.58
N GLN A 604 -21.54 -17.12 -35.66
CA GLN A 604 -20.07 -17.09 -35.63
C GLN A 604 -19.48 -17.99 -34.53
N SER A 605 -18.14 -18.11 -34.49
CA SER A 605 -17.43 -19.07 -33.63
C SER A 605 -17.07 -18.54 -32.23
N TRP A 606 -17.77 -17.53 -31.71
CA TRP A 606 -17.51 -16.92 -30.39
C TRP A 606 -17.47 -17.94 -29.24
N SER A 607 -18.35 -18.96 -29.26
CA SER A 607 -18.39 -20.03 -28.26
C SER A 607 -17.09 -20.84 -28.16
N GLU A 608 -16.36 -20.96 -29.28
CA GLU A 608 -15.12 -21.75 -29.33
C GLU A 608 -13.96 -21.06 -28.58
N PHE A 609 -14.11 -19.77 -28.25
CA PHE A 609 -13.09 -19.02 -27.52
C PHE A 609 -13.03 -19.45 -26.05
N CYS A 610 -14.06 -20.15 -25.56
CA CYS A 610 -14.09 -20.68 -24.20
C CYS A 610 -13.49 -22.07 -24.14
N LEU A 611 -12.21 -22.10 -23.76
CA LEU A 611 -11.49 -23.35 -23.54
C LEU A 611 -11.97 -24.02 -22.26
N LYS A 612 -12.03 -25.35 -22.29
CA LYS A 612 -12.47 -26.20 -21.18
C LYS A 612 -11.32 -27.03 -20.62
N ASP A 613 -11.41 -27.36 -19.34
CA ASP A 613 -10.50 -28.28 -18.68
C ASP A 613 -10.86 -29.75 -18.97
N ASP A 614 -10.05 -30.70 -18.50
CA ASP A 614 -10.28 -32.14 -18.66
C ASP A 614 -11.61 -32.64 -18.05
N ARG A 615 -12.27 -31.84 -17.20
CA ARG A 615 -13.56 -32.14 -16.57
C ARG A 615 -14.73 -31.54 -17.35
N GLY A 616 -14.47 -30.71 -18.35
CA GLY A 616 -15.48 -30.03 -19.16
C GLY A 616 -15.95 -28.70 -18.57
N GLU A 617 -15.30 -28.21 -17.52
CA GLU A 617 -15.58 -26.91 -16.90
C GLU A 617 -14.87 -25.79 -17.67
N ASN A 618 -15.40 -24.56 -17.62
CA ASN A 618 -14.76 -23.43 -18.27
C ASN A 618 -13.40 -23.14 -17.60
N LEU A 619 -12.36 -23.09 -18.42
CA LEU A 619 -10.98 -22.90 -17.96
C LEU A 619 -10.49 -21.47 -18.18
N ARG A 620 -10.78 -20.91 -19.36
CA ARG A 620 -10.49 -19.53 -19.76
C ARG A 620 -11.19 -19.15 -21.06
N ALA A 621 -11.43 -17.87 -21.28
CA ALA A 621 -11.85 -17.32 -22.57
C ALA A 621 -10.63 -16.72 -23.28
N ILE A 622 -10.20 -17.26 -24.42
CA ILE A 622 -9.07 -16.74 -25.20
C ILE A 622 -9.49 -15.64 -26.16
N SER A 623 -8.56 -14.73 -26.47
CA SER A 623 -8.87 -13.61 -27.34
C SER A 623 -9.10 -14.03 -28.80
N PRO A 624 -9.86 -13.25 -29.60
CA PRO A 624 -10.13 -13.57 -30.99
C PRO A 624 -8.85 -13.67 -31.84
N ASN A 625 -7.84 -12.85 -31.54
CA ASN A 625 -6.54 -12.92 -32.19
C ASN A 625 -5.85 -14.27 -31.95
N LEU A 626 -5.85 -14.74 -30.70
CA LEU A 626 -5.26 -16.03 -30.38
C LEU A 626 -6.01 -17.17 -31.08
N TRP A 627 -7.35 -17.12 -31.09
CA TRP A 627 -8.15 -18.10 -31.82
C TRP A 627 -7.82 -18.15 -33.32
N LEU A 628 -7.83 -16.98 -33.99
CA LEU A 628 -7.55 -16.88 -35.43
C LEU A 628 -6.11 -17.28 -35.79
N SER A 629 -5.16 -17.10 -34.88
CA SER A 629 -3.78 -17.59 -35.07
C SER A 629 -3.68 -19.12 -35.07
N LEU A 630 -4.56 -19.79 -34.31
CA LEU A 630 -4.61 -21.25 -34.19
C LEU A 630 -5.51 -21.88 -35.26
N HIS A 631 -6.54 -21.15 -35.70
CA HIS A 631 -7.56 -21.60 -36.65
C HIS A 631 -7.72 -20.58 -37.78
N PRO A 632 -6.70 -20.40 -38.64
CA PRO A 632 -6.73 -19.38 -39.70
C PRO A 632 -7.85 -19.62 -40.73
N ASP A 633 -8.32 -20.86 -40.87
CA ASP A 633 -9.38 -21.26 -41.79
C ASP A 633 -10.80 -21.19 -41.16
N ASP A 634 -10.94 -20.70 -39.93
CA ASP A 634 -12.24 -20.54 -39.28
C ASP A 634 -13.09 -19.47 -39.99
N LYS A 635 -14.42 -19.63 -39.98
CA LYS A 635 -15.37 -18.65 -40.57
C LYS A 635 -15.23 -17.24 -40.00
N MET A 636 -14.71 -17.11 -38.78
CA MET A 636 -14.38 -15.82 -38.17
C MET A 636 -13.34 -15.02 -38.98
N SER A 637 -12.52 -15.66 -39.82
CA SER A 637 -11.52 -14.97 -40.65
C SER A 637 -12.12 -13.93 -41.60
N GLU A 638 -13.41 -14.06 -41.95
CA GLU A 638 -14.15 -13.13 -42.82
C GLU A 638 -15.14 -12.24 -42.04
N TYR A 639 -15.18 -12.30 -40.71
CA TYR A 639 -16.22 -11.64 -39.89
C TYR A 639 -16.29 -10.12 -40.07
N TYR A 640 -15.16 -9.43 -40.29
CA TYR A 640 -15.14 -7.98 -40.48
C TYR A 640 -15.30 -7.52 -41.93
N THR A 641 -15.34 -8.41 -42.93
CA THR A 641 -15.29 -8.05 -44.35
C THR A 641 -16.37 -7.03 -44.73
N GLU A 642 -17.64 -7.26 -44.36
CA GLU A 642 -18.74 -6.34 -44.66
C GLU A 642 -18.60 -4.97 -43.97
N TYR A 643 -18.06 -4.94 -42.74
CA TYR A 643 -17.80 -3.68 -42.04
C TYR A 643 -16.68 -2.89 -42.73
N VAL A 644 -15.62 -3.58 -43.14
CA VAL A 644 -14.49 -2.97 -43.86
C VAL A 644 -14.94 -2.40 -45.21
N ASP A 645 -15.76 -3.13 -45.97
CA ASP A 645 -16.32 -2.66 -47.24
C ASP A 645 -17.15 -1.37 -47.05
N ARG A 646 -17.98 -1.32 -46.01
CA ARG A 646 -18.77 -0.12 -45.66
C ARG A 646 -17.87 1.05 -45.25
N VAL A 647 -16.82 0.81 -44.46
CA VAL A 647 -15.84 1.83 -44.07
C VAL A 647 -15.14 2.38 -45.32
N TRP A 648 -14.67 1.52 -46.21
CA TRP A 648 -14.01 1.94 -47.45
C TRP A 648 -14.97 2.75 -48.34
N SER A 649 -16.21 2.30 -48.48
CA SER A 649 -17.23 3.01 -49.27
C SER A 649 -17.52 4.41 -48.71
N ARG A 650 -17.62 4.56 -47.38
CA ARG A 650 -17.84 5.88 -46.75
C ARG A 650 -16.69 6.85 -47.06
N TYR A 651 -15.46 6.42 -46.85
CA TYR A 651 -14.27 7.29 -46.96
C TYR A 651 -13.74 7.47 -48.39
N GLN A 652 -14.47 6.97 -49.40
CA GLN A 652 -14.30 7.43 -50.79
C GLN A 652 -14.87 8.85 -51.00
N GLY A 653 -15.95 9.19 -50.28
CA GLY A 653 -16.65 10.48 -50.41
C GLY A 653 -16.43 11.45 -49.24
N GLU A 654 -15.78 11.01 -48.18
CA GLU A 654 -15.58 11.76 -46.93
C GLU A 654 -14.14 11.61 -46.43
N ASP A 655 -13.59 12.64 -45.77
CA ASP A 655 -12.27 12.55 -45.14
C ASP A 655 -12.35 11.83 -43.79
N LEU A 656 -11.49 10.83 -43.59
CA LEU A 656 -11.17 10.29 -42.27
C LEU A 656 -10.01 11.10 -41.68
N ARG A 657 -10.25 11.76 -40.56
CA ARG A 657 -9.23 12.56 -39.85
C ARG A 657 -8.74 11.77 -38.66
N ILE A 658 -7.43 11.58 -38.56
CA ILE A 658 -6.79 10.85 -37.46
C ILE A 658 -6.10 11.86 -36.55
N ASN A 659 -6.68 12.12 -35.39
CA ASN A 659 -6.07 12.95 -34.36
C ASN A 659 -4.97 12.13 -33.65
N THR A 660 -3.71 12.54 -33.82
CA THR A 660 -2.55 11.86 -33.22
C THR A 660 -2.52 12.00 -31.70
N GLN A 661 -3.30 12.96 -31.15
CA GLN A 661 -3.23 13.42 -29.77
C GLN A 661 -1.80 13.79 -29.35
N ASP A 662 -0.97 14.22 -30.31
CA ASP A 662 0.43 14.63 -30.14
C ASP A 662 0.70 15.86 -31.01
N ASP A 663 1.08 16.97 -30.37
CA ASP A 663 1.45 18.25 -31.01
C ASP A 663 2.97 18.43 -31.16
N GLY A 664 3.76 17.42 -30.84
CA GLY A 664 5.23 17.47 -30.83
C GLY A 664 5.83 17.97 -29.51
N SER A 665 5.00 18.26 -28.49
CA SER A 665 5.47 18.62 -27.15
C SER A 665 5.95 17.42 -26.32
N GLY A 666 5.75 16.19 -26.82
CA GLY A 666 6.02 14.96 -26.09
C GLY A 666 4.99 14.63 -25.00
N LYS A 667 3.85 15.35 -24.96
CA LYS A 667 2.70 15.08 -24.10
C LYS A 667 1.48 14.73 -24.94
N LYS A 668 0.61 13.84 -24.42
CA LYS A 668 -0.73 13.66 -25.00
C LYS A 668 -1.50 14.98 -24.88
N VAL A 669 -2.09 15.44 -25.98
CA VAL A 669 -2.89 16.68 -26.07
C VAL A 669 -4.20 16.43 -26.79
N ASP A 670 -5.23 17.21 -26.44
CA ASP A 670 -6.59 17.02 -27.00
C ASP A 670 -6.67 17.33 -28.50
N LYS A 671 -5.95 18.36 -28.95
CA LYS A 671 -5.87 18.79 -30.35
C LYS A 671 -4.46 18.56 -30.86
N GLY A 672 -4.10 17.28 -31.01
CA GLY A 672 -2.86 16.90 -31.65
C GLY A 672 -2.83 17.26 -33.13
N ASN A 673 -1.73 16.95 -33.78
CA ASN A 673 -1.67 16.99 -35.24
C ASN A 673 -2.70 16.00 -35.82
N GLU A 674 -3.19 16.31 -37.01
CA GLU A 674 -4.16 15.46 -37.69
C GLU A 674 -3.62 14.98 -39.03
N PHE A 675 -3.81 13.69 -39.30
CA PHE A 675 -3.64 13.15 -40.64
C PHE A 675 -4.99 13.12 -41.34
N VAL A 676 -5.04 13.67 -42.55
CA VAL A 676 -6.25 13.59 -43.39
C VAL A 676 -6.11 12.39 -44.31
N CYS A 677 -7.01 11.44 -44.16
CA CYS A 677 -7.04 10.18 -44.86
C CYS A 677 -8.23 10.11 -45.82
N ARG A 678 -8.04 9.61 -47.04
CA ARG A 678 -9.13 9.38 -47.99
C ARG A 678 -8.89 8.12 -48.81
N VAL A 679 -9.96 7.37 -49.10
CA VAL A 679 -9.89 6.23 -50.00
C VAL A 679 -9.75 6.72 -51.44
N GLY A 680 -8.66 6.33 -52.09
CA GLY A 680 -8.34 6.65 -53.47
C GLY A 680 -9.05 5.74 -54.46
N SER A 681 -8.89 6.04 -55.75
CA SER A 681 -9.41 5.21 -56.85
C SER A 681 -8.67 3.87 -57.02
N ASP A 682 -7.57 3.68 -56.29
CA ASP A 682 -6.78 2.46 -56.22
C ASP A 682 -7.21 1.55 -55.05
N ASP A 683 -8.34 1.86 -54.41
CA ASP A 683 -8.91 1.19 -53.23
C ASP A 683 -7.97 1.20 -52.00
N LEU A 684 -6.93 2.04 -52.02
CA LEU A 684 -6.08 2.30 -50.86
C LEU A 684 -6.58 3.53 -50.13
N ILE A 685 -6.48 3.54 -48.81
CA ILE A 685 -6.66 4.78 -48.04
C ILE A 685 -5.31 5.49 -47.91
N TRP A 686 -5.30 6.77 -48.26
CA TRP A 686 -4.12 7.63 -48.32
C TRP A 686 -4.17 8.68 -47.21
N CYS A 687 -3.21 8.65 -46.30
CA CYS A 687 -3.01 9.57 -45.18
C CYS A 687 -1.70 10.34 -45.36
N ASP A 688 -1.73 11.57 -45.90
CA ASP A 688 -0.56 12.44 -46.12
C ASP A 688 0.69 11.72 -46.70
N GLY A 689 0.49 10.95 -47.77
CA GLY A 689 1.57 10.23 -48.49
C GLY A 689 1.88 8.82 -47.98
N ILE A 690 1.19 8.36 -46.94
CA ILE A 690 1.18 6.96 -46.47
C ILE A 690 -0.08 6.29 -46.99
N SER A 691 0.00 5.06 -47.49
CA SER A 691 -1.19 4.31 -47.89
C SER A 691 -1.17 2.87 -47.43
N PHE A 692 -2.36 2.30 -47.28
CA PHE A 692 -2.57 0.91 -46.88
C PHE A 692 -3.85 0.34 -47.50
N ARG A 693 -3.88 -0.99 -47.64
CA ARG A 693 -5.03 -1.74 -48.14
C ARG A 693 -6.09 -1.96 -47.06
N MET A 694 -7.23 -2.53 -47.46
CA MET A 694 -8.23 -3.06 -46.53
C MET A 694 -7.60 -4.04 -45.51
N PRO A 695 -7.91 -3.91 -44.20
CA PRO A 695 -7.55 -4.90 -43.21
C PRO A 695 -8.35 -6.19 -43.37
N THR A 696 -7.73 -7.30 -43.00
CA THR A 696 -8.41 -8.57 -42.72
C THR A 696 -8.97 -8.59 -41.29
N THR A 697 -9.87 -9.54 -41.01
CA THR A 697 -10.38 -9.75 -39.64
C THR A 697 -9.26 -10.05 -38.64
N ALA A 698 -8.31 -10.91 -38.99
CA ALA A 698 -7.19 -11.23 -38.10
C ALA A 698 -6.34 -9.99 -37.78
N GLU A 699 -6.12 -9.13 -38.78
CA GLU A 699 -5.44 -7.85 -38.59
C GLU A 699 -6.22 -6.92 -37.65
N ILE A 700 -7.55 -6.82 -37.75
CA ILE A 700 -8.38 -6.00 -36.84
C ILE A 700 -8.38 -6.57 -35.42
N MET A 701 -8.59 -7.88 -35.28
CA MET A 701 -8.74 -8.54 -33.97
C MET A 701 -7.44 -8.55 -33.16
N GLY A 702 -6.28 -8.61 -33.83
CA GLY A 702 -4.96 -8.60 -33.19
C GLY A 702 -4.17 -7.31 -33.34
N CYS A 703 -4.66 -6.36 -34.14
CA CYS A 703 -3.91 -5.18 -34.59
C CYS A 703 -2.53 -5.57 -35.15
N VAL A 704 -2.53 -6.64 -35.96
CA VAL A 704 -1.34 -7.34 -36.43
C VAL A 704 -0.60 -6.50 -37.47
N GLN A 705 0.69 -6.31 -37.24
CA GLN A 705 1.56 -5.48 -38.08
C GLN A 705 2.07 -6.27 -39.30
N THR A 706 1.26 -6.37 -40.36
CA THR A 706 1.72 -6.83 -41.68
C THR A 706 2.33 -5.67 -42.45
N LYS A 707 3.29 -5.92 -43.36
CA LYS A 707 4.10 -4.87 -43.99
C LYS A 707 3.29 -3.86 -44.83
N ASP A 708 2.19 -4.30 -45.43
CA ASP A 708 1.32 -3.55 -46.35
C ASP A 708 -0.09 -3.26 -45.78
N GLY A 709 -0.38 -3.75 -44.57
CA GLY A 709 -1.66 -3.56 -43.90
C GLY A 709 -1.78 -2.25 -43.11
N PRO A 710 -3.00 -1.88 -42.67
CA PRO A 710 -3.29 -0.64 -41.94
C PRO A 710 -2.55 -0.48 -40.62
N PHE A 711 -2.09 -1.58 -40.02
CA PHE A 711 -1.48 -1.60 -38.70
C PHE A 711 0.05 -1.69 -38.75
N ALA A 712 0.66 -1.54 -39.94
CA ALA A 712 2.11 -1.57 -40.12
C ALA A 712 2.80 -0.36 -39.46
N VAL A 713 3.64 -0.59 -38.45
CA VAL A 713 4.49 0.47 -37.87
C VAL A 713 5.82 0.51 -38.61
N THR A 714 5.89 1.37 -39.63
CA THR A 714 7.06 1.54 -40.52
C THR A 714 7.87 2.81 -40.24
N GLY A 715 7.37 3.69 -39.37
CA GLY A 715 8.03 4.94 -38.98
C GLY A 715 7.24 5.73 -37.95
N TRP A 716 7.69 6.95 -37.66
CA TRP A 716 7.07 7.82 -36.65
C TRP A 716 5.59 8.10 -36.93
N ASN A 717 5.23 8.50 -38.15
CA ASN A 717 3.85 8.84 -38.50
C ASN A 717 2.91 7.65 -38.35
N THR A 718 3.30 6.46 -38.84
CA THR A 718 2.48 5.25 -38.68
C THR A 718 2.38 4.80 -37.22
N SER A 719 3.40 5.02 -36.38
CA SER A 719 3.30 4.76 -34.93
C SER A 719 2.24 5.60 -34.21
N LEU A 720 1.88 6.77 -34.75
CA LEU A 720 0.81 7.62 -34.22
C LEU A 720 -0.57 7.21 -34.76
N ILE A 721 -0.65 6.79 -36.02
CA ILE A 721 -1.89 6.41 -36.72
C ILE A 721 -2.44 5.06 -36.26
N VAL A 722 -1.58 4.04 -36.16
CA VAL A 722 -1.98 2.64 -35.97
C VAL A 722 -2.83 2.41 -34.71
N PRO A 723 -2.48 2.94 -33.52
CA PRO A 723 -3.30 2.76 -32.32
C PRO A 723 -4.75 3.26 -32.48
N ARG A 724 -4.94 4.37 -33.19
CA ARG A 724 -6.25 5.00 -33.40
C ARG A 724 -7.11 4.20 -34.36
N LEU A 725 -6.52 3.76 -35.47
CA LEU A 725 -7.23 2.91 -36.42
C LEU A 725 -7.60 1.58 -35.80
N CYS A 726 -6.66 0.94 -35.09
CA CYS A 726 -6.92 -0.31 -34.38
C CYS A 726 -8.11 -0.16 -33.43
N ALA A 727 -8.06 0.81 -32.50
CA ALA A 727 -9.15 1.06 -31.56
C ALA A 727 -10.47 1.36 -32.27
N ALA A 728 -10.46 2.15 -33.36
CA ALA A 728 -11.67 2.50 -34.09
C ALA A 728 -12.31 1.33 -34.83
N PHE A 729 -11.51 0.42 -35.42
CA PHE A 729 -12.01 -0.82 -36.00
C PHE A 729 -12.54 -1.76 -34.92
N THR A 730 -11.77 -2.02 -33.87
CA THR A 730 -12.14 -2.98 -32.82
C THR A 730 -13.40 -2.55 -32.06
N ARG A 731 -13.57 -1.24 -31.81
CA ARG A 731 -14.77 -0.65 -31.18
C ARG A 731 -15.89 -0.33 -32.16
N SER A 732 -15.69 -0.58 -33.46
CA SER A 732 -16.66 -0.30 -34.54
C SER A 732 -17.14 1.16 -34.61
N THR A 733 -16.25 2.13 -34.42
CA THR A 733 -16.62 3.57 -34.33
C THR A 733 -16.57 4.31 -35.66
N LEU A 734 -15.92 3.76 -36.69
CA LEU A 734 -15.67 4.44 -37.98
C LEU A 734 -16.95 4.76 -38.77
N LEU A 735 -18.04 4.05 -38.53
CA LEU A 735 -19.32 4.26 -39.23
C LEU A 735 -20.33 5.08 -38.41
N LEU A 736 -20.01 5.48 -37.19
CA LEU A 736 -20.85 6.37 -36.39
C LEU A 736 -20.96 7.77 -37.03
N PRO A 737 -22.00 8.58 -36.72
CA PRO A 737 -22.19 9.90 -37.33
C PRO A 737 -20.93 10.78 -37.28
N ASP A 738 -20.23 10.78 -36.15
CA ASP A 738 -18.99 11.54 -35.89
C ASP A 738 -17.70 10.70 -36.03
N GLY A 739 -17.81 9.51 -36.64
CA GLY A 739 -16.73 8.53 -36.80
C GLY A 739 -15.64 8.91 -37.79
N ASN A 740 -15.82 10.01 -38.52
CA ASN A 740 -14.86 10.57 -39.45
C ASN A 740 -13.68 11.30 -38.77
N LEU A 741 -13.69 11.45 -37.45
CA LEU A 741 -12.56 11.88 -36.65
C LEU A 741 -12.21 10.77 -35.64
N GLN A 742 -10.95 10.35 -35.56
CA GLN A 742 -10.54 9.26 -34.67
C GLN A 742 -9.28 9.60 -33.85
N PRO A 743 -9.35 9.54 -32.49
CA PRO A 743 -10.57 9.41 -31.72
C PRO A 743 -11.32 10.75 -31.66
N ASN A 744 -12.63 10.74 -31.44
CA ASN A 744 -13.48 11.93 -31.34
C ASN A 744 -14.09 12.04 -29.93
N SER A 745 -14.03 13.22 -29.32
CA SER A 745 -14.60 13.52 -28.00
C SER A 745 -16.11 13.27 -27.89
N ASN A 746 -16.83 13.23 -29.02
CA ASN A 746 -18.26 12.94 -29.06
C ASN A 746 -18.56 11.42 -29.06
N ILE A 747 -17.55 10.57 -29.23
CA ILE A 747 -17.70 9.11 -29.26
C ILE A 747 -17.19 8.54 -27.94
N THR A 748 -18.06 8.56 -26.94
CA THR A 748 -17.84 8.03 -25.59
C THR A 748 -18.00 6.51 -25.55
N ALA A 749 -17.60 5.88 -24.44
CA ALA A 749 -17.54 4.42 -24.32
C ALA A 749 -18.89 3.70 -24.50
N ASP A 750 -20.02 4.35 -24.18
CA ASP A 750 -21.37 3.84 -24.43
C ASP A 750 -21.71 3.72 -25.91
N LEU A 751 -20.97 4.41 -26.78
CA LEU A 751 -21.11 4.31 -28.22
C LEU A 751 -20.24 3.20 -28.84
N TYR A 752 -19.34 2.58 -28.06
CA TYR A 752 -18.51 1.48 -28.54
C TYR A 752 -19.33 0.21 -28.77
N TYR A 753 -18.85 -0.62 -29.70
CA TYR A 753 -19.41 -1.94 -29.99
C TYR A 753 -20.89 -1.93 -30.44
N ASN A 754 -21.34 -0.85 -31.09
CA ASN A 754 -22.73 -0.67 -31.54
C ASN A 754 -23.00 -1.11 -32.98
N ASP A 755 -21.98 -1.43 -33.79
CA ASP A 755 -22.22 -2.07 -35.08
C ASP A 755 -22.47 -3.57 -34.91
N ILE A 756 -23.15 -4.17 -35.89
CA ILE A 756 -23.38 -5.62 -35.96
C ILE A 756 -22.08 -6.43 -36.02
N ALA A 757 -21.03 -5.86 -36.62
CA ALA A 757 -19.71 -6.45 -36.73
C ALA A 757 -18.75 -5.69 -35.79
N THR A 758 -18.47 -6.30 -34.64
CA THR A 758 -17.61 -5.70 -33.63
C THR A 758 -16.88 -6.75 -32.78
N ASN A 759 -15.92 -6.35 -31.97
CA ASN A 759 -15.21 -7.28 -31.10
C ASN A 759 -16.07 -7.61 -29.88
N HIS A 760 -16.93 -8.61 -30.02
CA HIS A 760 -17.81 -9.06 -28.94
C HIS A 760 -17.08 -9.65 -27.73
N TYR A 761 -15.87 -10.21 -27.91
CA TYR A 761 -15.03 -10.63 -26.77
C TYR A 761 -14.67 -9.42 -25.89
N SER A 762 -14.17 -8.34 -26.48
CA SER A 762 -13.83 -7.12 -25.72
C SER A 762 -15.07 -6.44 -25.14
N ARG A 763 -16.17 -6.35 -25.91
CA ARG A 763 -17.47 -5.82 -25.41
C ARG A 763 -17.90 -6.55 -24.14
N ILE A 764 -17.93 -7.89 -24.18
CA ILE A 764 -18.37 -8.71 -23.05
C ILE A 764 -17.41 -8.55 -21.86
N ILE A 765 -16.09 -8.49 -22.08
CA ILE A 765 -15.14 -8.26 -20.98
C ILE A 765 -15.38 -6.90 -20.32
N HIS A 766 -15.54 -5.82 -21.09
CA HIS A 766 -15.84 -4.49 -20.57
C HIS A 766 -17.18 -4.46 -19.80
N GLU A 767 -18.20 -5.17 -20.27
CA GLU A 767 -19.48 -5.33 -19.55
C GLU A 767 -19.32 -6.08 -18.22
N LYS A 768 -18.31 -6.96 -18.11
CA LYS A 768 -18.06 -7.84 -16.95
C LYS A 768 -17.02 -7.33 -15.96
N LEU A 769 -16.35 -6.23 -16.29
CA LEU A 769 -15.48 -5.49 -15.38
C LEU A 769 -16.33 -4.58 -14.48
N LEU A 770 -16.04 -4.58 -13.18
CA LEU A 770 -16.85 -3.85 -12.19
C LEU A 770 -16.87 -2.33 -12.38
N ASP A 771 -15.82 -1.78 -12.99
CA ASP A 771 -15.69 -0.36 -13.33
C ASP A 771 -15.67 -0.12 -14.85
N HIS A 772 -15.96 -1.16 -15.64
CA HIS A 772 -15.89 -1.17 -17.11
C HIS A 772 -14.51 -0.86 -17.71
N ASN A 773 -13.44 -0.83 -16.90
CA ASN A 773 -12.10 -0.46 -17.35
C ASN A 773 -11.18 -1.68 -17.40
N GLY A 774 -10.69 -2.04 -18.58
CA GLY A 774 -9.72 -3.12 -18.69
C GLY A 774 -9.15 -3.32 -20.09
N TYR A 775 -7.93 -3.84 -20.18
CA TYR A 775 -7.18 -3.87 -21.42
C TYR A 775 -7.52 -5.15 -22.21
N ALA A 776 -8.61 -5.12 -22.97
CA ALA A 776 -9.21 -6.30 -23.60
C ALA A 776 -8.76 -6.56 -25.05
N PHE A 777 -8.07 -5.60 -25.65
CA PHE A 777 -7.46 -5.73 -26.98
C PHE A 777 -6.21 -4.81 -27.08
N ALA A 778 -5.42 -4.95 -28.15
CA ALA A 778 -4.25 -4.10 -28.34
C ALA A 778 -4.68 -2.63 -28.53
N TYR A 779 -3.99 -1.70 -27.87
CA TYR A 779 -4.27 -0.25 -27.94
C TYR A 779 -5.63 0.19 -27.37
N ASP A 780 -6.21 -0.60 -26.46
CA ASP A 780 -7.45 -0.24 -25.72
C ASP A 780 -7.29 1.01 -24.83
N ASP A 781 -6.05 1.45 -24.60
CA ASP A 781 -5.70 2.72 -23.94
C ASP A 781 -5.77 3.95 -24.86
N THR A 782 -6.27 3.77 -26.09
CA THR A 782 -6.58 4.87 -27.03
C THR A 782 -7.94 5.48 -26.69
N ASN A 783 -7.97 6.41 -25.74
CA ASN A 783 -9.20 7.08 -25.32
C ASN A 783 -9.51 8.35 -26.16
N PRO A 784 -10.79 8.73 -26.30
CA PRO A 784 -11.23 10.02 -26.81
C PRO A 784 -10.58 11.20 -26.09
N ALA A 785 -10.51 12.33 -26.78
CA ALA A 785 -10.10 13.58 -26.17
C ALA A 785 -11.18 14.04 -25.19
N SER A 786 -10.79 14.41 -23.97
CA SER A 786 -11.67 15.06 -22.99
C SER A 786 -10.89 16.18 -22.31
N SER A 787 -11.58 17.17 -21.75
CA SER A 787 -10.94 18.34 -21.10
C SER A 787 -10.02 17.98 -19.92
N ASP A 788 -10.05 16.72 -19.49
CA ASP A 788 -9.09 16.12 -18.58
C ASP A 788 -8.80 14.71 -19.10
N LEU A 789 -7.69 14.53 -19.85
CA LEU A 789 -7.20 13.23 -20.37
C LEU A 789 -7.09 12.11 -19.30
N LYS A 790 -7.28 12.43 -18.01
CA LYS A 790 -7.39 11.49 -16.89
C LYS A 790 -8.80 10.91 -16.66
N THR A 791 -9.84 11.41 -17.34
CA THR A 791 -11.25 11.06 -17.04
C THR A 791 -11.80 9.91 -17.85
N GLU A 792 -11.29 9.64 -19.06
CA GLU A 792 -11.66 8.47 -19.85
C GLU A 792 -10.51 7.46 -19.86
N ASN A 793 -10.73 6.29 -19.25
CA ASN A 793 -9.74 5.21 -19.12
C ASN A 793 -10.36 3.85 -19.45
N ALA A 794 -10.83 3.68 -20.69
CA ALA A 794 -11.49 2.44 -21.10
C ALA A 794 -10.58 1.20 -20.96
N GLY A 795 -9.27 1.36 -21.21
CA GLY A 795 -8.29 0.27 -21.07
C GLY A 795 -7.85 -0.05 -19.64
N GLY A 796 -8.29 0.71 -18.62
CA GLY A 796 -7.84 0.51 -17.23
C GLY A 796 -6.33 0.70 -17.02
N VAL A 797 -5.68 1.47 -17.89
CA VAL A 797 -4.23 1.70 -17.83
C VAL A 797 -3.92 2.75 -16.78
N ILE A 798 -3.00 2.44 -15.86
CA ILE A 798 -2.48 3.39 -14.89
C ILE A 798 -1.07 3.81 -15.32
N GLN A 799 -0.81 5.12 -15.39
CA GLN A 799 0.53 5.67 -15.59
C GLN A 799 0.89 6.58 -14.43
N ASP A 800 2.02 6.32 -13.79
CA ASP A 800 2.44 7.06 -12.60
C ASP A 800 3.95 7.37 -12.59
N PRO A 801 4.36 8.63 -12.41
CA PRO A 801 5.77 9.01 -12.36
C PRO A 801 6.43 8.77 -10.98
N ASP A 802 5.68 8.54 -9.91
CA ASP A 802 6.20 8.32 -8.55
C ASP A 802 5.46 7.17 -7.82
N PRO A 803 5.50 5.95 -8.34
CA PRO A 803 4.77 4.81 -7.80
C PRO A 803 5.39 4.32 -6.48
N ARG A 804 4.58 4.09 -5.45
CA ARG A 804 5.06 3.66 -4.11
C ARG A 804 4.65 2.24 -3.75
N LEU A 805 3.41 1.88 -4.06
CA LEU A 805 2.86 0.57 -3.73
C LEU A 805 1.83 0.15 -4.77
N LEU A 806 2.01 -1.03 -5.35
CA LEU A 806 1.00 -1.75 -6.10
C LEU A 806 0.38 -2.83 -5.20
N LEU A 807 -0.91 -2.70 -4.92
CA LEU A 807 -1.71 -3.74 -4.30
C LEU A 807 -2.46 -4.52 -5.38
N ILE A 808 -2.29 -5.84 -5.38
CA ILE A 808 -2.98 -6.79 -6.24
C ILE A 808 -3.86 -7.64 -5.34
N THR A 809 -5.18 -7.54 -5.49
CA THR A 809 -6.14 -8.35 -4.73
C THR A 809 -6.72 -9.42 -5.63
N ILE A 810 -6.57 -10.68 -5.23
CA ILE A 810 -7.07 -11.84 -5.96
C ILE A 810 -8.38 -12.27 -5.29
N ARG A 811 -9.47 -12.32 -6.05
CA ARG A 811 -10.80 -12.72 -5.55
C ARG A 811 -11.16 -14.15 -5.91
#